data_AF-A0A8C2ILE0-F1
#
_entry.id   AF-A0A8C2ILE0-F1
#
_cell.length_a   1.000
_cell.length_b   1.000
_cell.length_c   1.000
_cell.angle_alpha   90.00
_cell.angle_beta   90.00
_cell.angle_gamma   90.00
#
_symmetry.space_group_name_H-M   'P 1'
#
loop_
_entity.id
_entity.type
_entity.pdbx_description
1 polymer ?
#
loop_
_entity_poly.entity_id
_entity_poly.type
_entity_poly.pdbx_seq_one_letter_code
_entity_poly.pdbx_strand_id
1 'polypeptide(L)'
;MYAAATESLIKQAREIKEEELQRFCGRIVKLLHTKDVSGDTVDSLQRLNLIVSATKYARELPSDLVRKLQTVLRSSSCPEQLQVLSSSIVRESSPPSVHSLCSDPSHDSRTFSHVASVVLTQAGNKEDVMPLCHHLLKSLESRLSDGQIPRHALPVLSKMSTVYPEILTDDEVNLVSRKLVDWLRYASMQQGASMSSGGFFSGPRTRQPAPLTEVDGVVTGDFFTVLCLGQSYTEDQWMNMYTFSMIKSWLLTYDTDGTTNTEPALLIKAQGIHSQHQDDRSEVDSSVMSMVSATSSSSRLLPPKERLREKAFEYCQRLIEQSDRKALKKTDTELQKACIVESVSVMDIICGEDPSYVYRAFPCIKALYGRLNGDLAYARALLPIAQFYLNHSEIAAVDSEAVFCQLFSHCPAEQFNETMLAFEFVQFCLLNASVLQDRVTNYRQSFPNLLKFLAWNSSGLIAEFVELLPSLIAPDTAIELLHTILDLPCLAAALDLQQRSACYQASDRTAWDQQGAKVAACLDAFRQPSYRGLFLYILRPEAGTGDTIDRLKMLHEILADMAESPRVVRCAQVVPVLLHVYFNSVTQKADEKMMNQLLLVLLERSSQLYNIKTFNVEVQKVFSTHLQALCKLHPPLIVDQSREILELASSPANIYSKEDFYTHVVWVIGEYLSVSYDPRCTVERITSFFESLEAVLFEITQVRQSASPPSFSPRLVTVLMTTLAKLATRSQDLIPRVSLCLSKMRTFACSAIVMTCYSEEDTEEIITRAHELINLLKLPNVAQFVLAPSAGGDGPRWHRDTNASLPQGMRAVSGLLHRHSSSLPT
;
A
#
# COMPACT_ATOMS: atom_id res chain seq x y z
N MET A 1 -13.22 0.43 17.98
CA MET A 1 -12.53 0.71 19.27
C MET A 1 -12.94 -0.37 20.25
N TYR A 2 -12.00 -0.91 21.03
CA TYR A 2 -12.30 -1.88 22.10
C TYR A 2 -13.00 -1.18 23.28
N ALA A 3 -13.76 -1.93 24.10
CA ALA A 3 -14.36 -1.40 25.32
C ALA A 3 -13.28 -1.06 26.37
N ALA A 4 -13.50 -0.03 27.20
CA ALA A 4 -12.52 0.44 28.20
C ALA A 4 -12.06 -0.65 29.19
N ALA A 5 -12.92 -1.62 29.49
CA ALA A 5 -12.56 -2.77 30.32
C ALA A 5 -11.53 -3.71 29.65
N THR A 6 -11.62 -3.89 28.34
CA THR A 6 -10.69 -4.72 27.55
C THR A 6 -9.31 -4.07 27.47
N GLU A 7 -9.26 -2.74 27.32
CA GLU A 7 -8.00 -1.98 27.30
C GLU A 7 -7.27 -2.04 28.64
N SER A 8 -8.01 -1.99 29.76
CA SER A 8 -7.46 -2.17 31.11
C SER A 8 -6.81 -3.55 31.31
N LEU A 9 -7.46 -4.62 30.84
CA LEU A 9 -6.92 -5.99 30.94
C LEU A 9 -5.64 -6.17 30.12
N ILE A 10 -5.59 -5.61 28.90
CA ILE A 10 -4.40 -5.67 28.04
C ILE A 10 -3.24 -4.87 28.68
N LYS A 11 -3.55 -3.72 29.29
CA LYS A 11 -2.55 -2.91 30.00
C LYS A 11 -1.97 -3.66 31.20
N GLN A 12 -2.81 -4.29 32.03
CA GLN A 12 -2.37 -5.12 33.16
C GLN A 12 -1.51 -6.31 32.71
N ALA A 13 -1.88 -6.97 31.61
CA ALA A 13 -1.10 -8.06 31.03
C ALA A 13 0.29 -7.60 30.55
N ARG A 14 0.41 -6.38 30.01
CA ARG A 14 1.69 -5.79 29.58
C ARG A 14 2.56 -5.34 30.76
N GLU A 15 1.97 -4.89 31.85
CA GLU A 15 2.68 -4.29 33.00
C GLU A 15 3.06 -5.28 34.12
N ILE A 16 2.68 -6.57 33.99
CA ILE A 16 3.01 -7.60 35.00
C ILE A 16 4.52 -7.79 35.17
N LYS A 17 4.98 -7.79 36.43
CA LYS A 17 6.39 -7.98 36.80
C LYS A 17 6.81 -9.46 36.70
N GLU A 18 8.09 -9.69 36.40
CA GLU A 18 8.64 -11.04 36.20
C GLU A 18 8.48 -11.95 37.43
N GLU A 19 8.71 -11.43 38.64
CA GLU A 19 8.52 -12.20 39.88
C GLU A 19 7.05 -12.63 40.10
N GLU A 20 6.10 -11.78 39.72
CA GLU A 20 4.67 -12.06 39.84
C GLU A 20 4.24 -13.11 38.82
N LEU A 21 4.80 -13.04 37.60
CA LEU A 21 4.61 -14.04 36.55
C LEU A 21 5.16 -15.39 36.98
N GLN A 22 6.36 -15.46 37.58
CA GLN A 22 6.95 -16.72 38.07
C GLN A 22 6.10 -17.35 39.19
N ARG A 23 5.62 -16.57 40.17
CA ARG A 23 4.71 -17.06 41.21
C ARG A 23 3.39 -17.55 40.63
N PHE A 24 2.87 -16.88 39.60
CA PHE A 24 1.66 -17.29 38.89
C PHE A 24 1.87 -18.61 38.12
N CYS A 25 2.97 -18.74 37.39
CA CYS A 25 3.36 -19.98 36.71
C CYS A 25 3.50 -21.15 37.69
N GLY A 26 4.12 -20.94 38.85
CA GLY A 26 4.23 -21.96 39.90
C GLY A 26 2.88 -22.44 40.46
N ARG A 27 1.86 -21.57 40.51
CA ARG A 27 0.48 -21.96 40.86
C ARG A 27 -0.15 -22.82 39.77
N ILE A 28 0.03 -22.46 38.50
CA ILE A 28 -0.49 -23.23 37.36
C ILE A 28 0.13 -24.62 37.32
N VAL A 29 1.43 -24.76 37.55
CA VAL A 29 2.09 -26.07 37.63
C VAL A 29 1.43 -26.95 38.69
N LYS A 30 1.10 -26.42 39.87
CA LYS A 30 0.40 -27.18 40.93
C LYS A 30 -1.01 -27.58 40.52
N LEU A 31 -1.76 -26.68 39.86
CA LEU A 31 -3.10 -26.99 39.35
C LEU A 31 -3.08 -28.12 38.32
N LEU A 32 -2.12 -28.10 37.39
CA LEU A 32 -1.92 -29.14 36.37
C LEU A 32 -1.49 -30.51 36.93
N HIS A 33 -1.11 -30.61 38.21
CA HIS A 33 -0.84 -31.91 38.86
C HIS A 33 -2.09 -32.58 39.42
N THR A 34 -3.18 -31.84 39.60
CA THR A 34 -4.43 -32.38 40.14
C THR A 34 -5.14 -33.18 39.03
N LYS A 35 -5.55 -34.42 39.31
CA LYS A 35 -6.20 -35.28 38.29
C LYS A 35 -7.58 -34.78 37.85
N ASP A 36 -8.21 -33.93 38.66
CA ASP A 36 -9.51 -33.34 38.37
C ASP A 36 -9.35 -31.98 37.68
N VAL A 37 -9.88 -31.88 36.47
CA VAL A 37 -9.89 -30.64 35.68
C VAL A 37 -10.91 -29.68 36.29
N SER A 38 -10.45 -28.74 37.11
CA SER A 38 -11.27 -27.67 37.67
C SER A 38 -11.41 -26.49 36.71
N GLY A 39 -12.52 -25.75 36.77
CA GLY A 39 -12.71 -24.48 36.05
C GLY A 39 -11.58 -23.48 36.32
N ASP A 40 -11.03 -23.49 37.54
CA ASP A 40 -9.89 -22.66 37.95
C ASP A 40 -8.61 -22.91 37.12
N THR A 41 -8.42 -24.14 36.63
CA THR A 41 -7.27 -24.49 35.78
C THR A 41 -7.41 -23.86 34.40
N VAL A 42 -8.62 -23.87 33.83
CA VAL A 42 -8.93 -23.26 32.53
C VAL A 42 -8.78 -21.74 32.61
N ASP A 43 -9.35 -21.11 33.63
CA ASP A 43 -9.28 -19.65 33.84
C ASP A 43 -7.83 -19.17 34.01
N SER A 44 -7.02 -19.94 34.74
CA SER A 44 -5.61 -19.62 34.95
C SER A 44 -4.79 -19.73 33.65
N LEU A 45 -5.07 -20.73 32.81
CA LEU A 45 -4.45 -20.87 31.49
C LEU A 45 -4.90 -19.79 30.50
N GLN A 46 -6.17 -19.38 30.51
CA GLN A 46 -6.67 -18.27 29.69
C GLN A 46 -5.96 -16.94 30.05
N ARG A 47 -5.80 -16.66 31.34
CA ARG A 47 -5.05 -15.49 31.82
C ARG A 47 -3.59 -15.56 31.43
N LEU A 48 -2.95 -16.72 31.53
CA LEU A 48 -1.57 -16.90 31.09
C LEU A 48 -1.44 -16.68 29.57
N ASN A 49 -2.36 -17.21 28.77
CA ASN A 49 -2.37 -17.01 27.33
C ASN A 49 -2.46 -15.52 26.96
N LEU A 50 -3.31 -14.75 27.65
CA LEU A 50 -3.40 -13.29 27.48
C LEU A 50 -2.08 -12.59 27.84
N ILE A 51 -1.45 -12.96 28.95
CA ILE A 51 -0.18 -12.36 29.41
C ILE A 51 0.94 -12.59 28.38
N VAL A 52 1.04 -13.80 27.84
CA VAL A 52 2.06 -14.15 26.86
C VAL A 52 1.78 -13.49 25.50
N SER A 53 0.51 -13.42 25.07
CA SER A 53 0.12 -12.82 23.77
C SER A 53 0.09 -11.29 23.73
N ALA A 54 0.06 -10.61 24.89
CA ALA A 54 -0.10 -9.16 24.96
C ALA A 54 1.18 -8.35 24.68
N THR A 55 2.33 -9.01 24.56
CA THR A 55 3.65 -8.40 24.37
C THR A 55 4.22 -8.66 22.98
N LYS A 56 5.00 -7.70 22.45
CA LYS A 56 5.66 -7.81 21.13
C LYS A 56 6.78 -8.86 21.09
N TYR A 57 7.35 -9.20 22.25
CA TYR A 57 8.44 -10.16 22.39
C TYR A 57 7.97 -11.39 23.18
N ALA A 58 8.44 -12.58 22.77
CA ALA A 58 8.18 -13.82 23.47
C ALA A 58 8.74 -13.76 24.90
N ARG A 59 7.97 -14.28 25.87
CA ARG A 59 8.39 -14.33 27.28
C ARG A 59 9.07 -15.65 27.60
N GLU A 60 10.03 -15.62 28.52
CA GLU A 60 10.66 -16.84 29.04
C GLU A 60 9.74 -17.49 30.07
N LEU A 61 9.25 -18.70 29.77
CA LEU A 61 8.41 -19.45 30.71
C LEU A 61 9.27 -20.44 31.52
N PRO A 62 8.94 -20.71 32.80
CA PRO A 62 9.64 -21.71 33.59
C PRO A 62 9.63 -23.08 32.91
N SER A 63 10.79 -23.73 32.81
CA SER A 63 10.97 -25.01 32.11
C SER A 63 10.07 -26.12 32.64
N ASP A 64 9.74 -26.11 33.94
CA ASP A 64 8.81 -27.05 34.56
C ASP A 64 7.36 -26.87 34.08
N LEU A 65 6.93 -25.62 33.84
CA LEU A 65 5.62 -25.32 33.29
C LEU A 65 5.55 -25.76 31.83
N VAL A 66 6.56 -25.42 31.03
CA VAL A 66 6.64 -25.83 29.61
C VAL A 66 6.58 -27.36 29.50
N ARG A 67 7.38 -28.09 30.29
CA ARG A 67 7.39 -29.56 30.29
C ARG A 67 6.00 -30.14 30.61
N LYS A 68 5.28 -29.55 31.57
CA LYS A 68 3.93 -30.00 31.95
C LYS A 68 2.88 -29.69 30.89
N LEU A 69 2.91 -28.51 30.28
CA LEU A 69 2.04 -28.17 29.16
C LEU A 69 2.28 -29.13 27.98
N GLN A 70 3.52 -29.50 27.71
CA GLN A 70 3.85 -30.52 26.71
C GLN A 70 3.34 -31.92 27.07
N THR A 71 3.32 -32.31 28.34
CA THR A 71 2.71 -33.59 28.76
C THR A 71 1.20 -33.58 28.54
N VAL A 72 0.53 -32.47 28.84
CA VAL A 72 -0.92 -32.29 28.61
C VAL A 72 -1.23 -32.35 27.10
N LEU A 73 -0.38 -31.76 26.27
CA LEU A 73 -0.53 -31.78 24.80
C LEU A 73 -0.42 -33.18 24.20
N ARG A 74 0.45 -34.05 24.73
CA ARG A 74 0.65 -35.42 24.21
C ARG A 74 -0.37 -36.44 24.74
N SER A 75 -1.14 -36.09 25.76
CA SER A 75 -2.07 -37.02 26.41
C SER A 75 -3.42 -37.03 25.70
N SER A 76 -3.78 -38.16 25.09
CA SER A 76 -5.09 -38.35 24.42
C SER A 76 -6.27 -38.42 25.40
N SER A 77 -6.02 -38.56 26.70
CA SER A 77 -7.04 -38.60 27.75
C SER A 77 -7.38 -37.23 28.34
N CYS A 78 -6.69 -36.16 27.93
CA CYS A 78 -6.94 -34.80 28.43
C CYS A 78 -8.09 -34.10 27.67
N PRO A 79 -8.87 -33.21 28.32
CA PRO A 79 -9.87 -32.41 27.64
C PRO A 79 -9.29 -31.49 26.56
N GLU A 80 -10.01 -31.37 25.45
CA GLU A 80 -9.61 -30.56 24.27
C GLU A 80 -9.31 -29.10 24.64
N GLN A 81 -10.12 -28.50 25.51
CA GLN A 81 -9.92 -27.11 25.94
C GLN A 81 -8.55 -26.88 26.60
N LEU A 82 -8.04 -27.85 27.37
CA LEU A 82 -6.71 -27.76 27.97
C LEU A 82 -5.60 -27.97 26.95
N GLN A 83 -5.79 -28.86 25.98
CA GLN A 83 -4.84 -29.07 24.88
C GLN A 83 -4.74 -27.81 24.01
N VAL A 84 -5.86 -27.19 23.64
CA VAL A 84 -5.90 -25.94 22.88
C VAL A 84 -5.18 -24.82 23.63
N LEU A 85 -5.52 -24.58 24.90
CA LEU A 85 -4.87 -23.53 25.69
C LEU A 85 -3.37 -23.78 25.88
N SER A 86 -2.98 -25.03 26.14
CA SER A 86 -1.56 -25.42 26.24
C SER A 86 -0.83 -25.18 24.92
N SER A 87 -1.44 -25.47 23.78
CA SER A 87 -0.83 -25.24 22.46
C SER A 87 -0.64 -23.75 22.17
N SER A 88 -1.61 -22.90 22.54
CA SER A 88 -1.52 -21.45 22.37
C SER A 88 -0.43 -20.82 23.25
N ILE A 89 -0.31 -21.26 24.51
CA ILE A 89 0.72 -20.75 25.42
C ILE A 89 2.11 -21.19 24.98
N VAL A 90 2.27 -22.46 24.59
CA VAL A 90 3.59 -22.96 24.18
C VAL A 90 4.04 -22.31 22.88
N ARG A 91 3.16 -22.08 21.90
CA ARG A 91 3.49 -21.38 20.64
C ARG A 91 4.21 -20.05 20.83
N GLU A 92 3.79 -19.28 21.82
CA GLU A 92 4.31 -17.93 22.10
C GLU A 92 5.43 -17.91 23.17
N SER A 93 5.88 -19.09 23.63
CA SER A 93 6.87 -19.23 24.70
C SER A 93 8.31 -19.35 24.20
N SER A 94 9.25 -18.88 25.01
CA SER A 94 10.70 -19.09 24.83
C SER A 94 11.30 -19.83 26.03
N PRO A 95 12.33 -20.69 25.84
CA PRO A 95 12.96 -21.10 24.57
C PRO A 95 12.11 -22.10 23.74
N PRO A 96 12.37 -22.25 22.42
CA PRO A 96 11.62 -23.15 21.55
C PRO A 96 11.72 -24.60 22.01
N SER A 97 10.61 -25.32 21.91
CA SER A 97 10.42 -26.61 22.58
C SER A 97 10.31 -27.79 21.59
N VAL A 98 10.73 -27.54 20.35
CA VAL A 98 10.48 -28.37 19.16
C VAL A 98 11.09 -29.77 19.25
N HIS A 99 12.35 -29.89 19.70
CA HIS A 99 13.04 -31.17 19.78
C HIS A 99 12.41 -32.16 20.78
N SER A 100 11.83 -31.66 21.87
CA SER A 100 11.09 -32.49 22.84
C SER A 100 9.81 -33.04 22.20
N LEU A 101 9.09 -32.21 21.43
CA LEU A 101 7.78 -32.56 20.86
C LEU A 101 7.86 -33.52 19.68
N CYS A 102 8.95 -33.50 18.91
CA CYS A 102 9.14 -34.33 17.73
C CYS A 102 9.60 -35.77 18.00
N SER A 103 9.96 -36.13 19.23
CA SER A 103 10.56 -37.43 19.55
C SER A 103 9.57 -38.61 19.57
N ASP A 104 8.26 -38.35 19.72
CA ASP A 104 7.19 -39.36 19.68
C ASP A 104 5.88 -38.74 19.16
N PRO A 105 5.69 -38.63 17.83
CA PRO A 105 4.43 -38.16 17.26
C PRO A 105 3.31 -39.17 17.54
N SER A 106 2.31 -38.75 18.32
CA SER A 106 1.14 -39.57 18.67
C SER A 106 0.33 -39.98 17.45
N HIS A 107 -0.17 -41.22 17.42
CA HIS A 107 -1.06 -41.73 16.37
C HIS A 107 -2.51 -41.21 16.44
N ASP A 108 -2.91 -40.51 17.52
CA ASP A 108 -4.22 -39.88 17.61
C ASP A 108 -4.24 -38.58 16.78
N SER A 109 -5.16 -38.49 15.81
CA SER A 109 -5.31 -37.35 14.90
C SER A 109 -5.48 -36.01 15.64
N ARG A 110 -6.07 -36.03 16.84
CA ARG A 110 -6.33 -34.80 17.62
C ARG A 110 -5.07 -34.24 18.26
N THR A 111 -4.35 -35.06 19.01
CA THR A 111 -3.09 -34.67 19.67
C THR A 111 -2.03 -34.30 18.63
N PHE A 112 -1.98 -34.99 17.49
CA PHE A 112 -1.10 -34.66 16.37
C PHE A 112 -1.25 -33.20 15.91
N SER A 113 -2.49 -32.73 15.76
CA SER A 113 -2.77 -31.39 15.20
C SER A 113 -2.31 -30.25 16.12
N HIS A 114 -2.48 -30.43 17.44
CA HIS A 114 -2.01 -29.47 18.44
C HIS A 114 -0.48 -29.46 18.53
N VAL A 115 0.17 -30.62 18.45
CA VAL A 115 1.63 -30.72 18.45
C VAL A 115 2.22 -30.10 17.18
N ALA A 116 1.66 -30.41 16.01
CA ALA A 116 2.08 -29.84 14.73
C ALA A 116 1.99 -28.31 14.74
N SER A 117 0.90 -27.75 15.29
CA SER A 117 0.76 -26.29 15.39
C SER A 117 1.84 -25.64 16.25
N VAL A 118 2.34 -26.30 17.30
CA VAL A 118 3.44 -25.76 18.13
C VAL A 118 4.77 -25.87 17.39
N VAL A 119 5.04 -27.03 16.78
CA VAL A 119 6.27 -27.28 16.01
C VAL A 119 6.42 -26.28 14.87
N LEU A 120 5.36 -26.04 14.08
CA LEU A 120 5.39 -25.11 12.95
C LEU A 120 5.61 -23.64 13.36
N THR A 121 5.20 -23.24 14.56
CA THR A 121 5.39 -21.87 15.05
C THR A 121 6.78 -21.66 15.66
N GLN A 122 7.34 -22.68 16.31
CA GLN A 122 8.61 -22.59 17.03
C GLN A 122 9.84 -23.06 16.23
N ALA A 123 9.64 -23.74 15.10
CA ALA A 123 10.74 -24.22 14.26
C ALA A 123 11.56 -23.06 13.70
N GLY A 124 12.88 -23.09 13.91
CA GLY A 124 13.80 -22.13 13.34
C GLY A 124 14.33 -22.56 11.97
N ASN A 125 14.47 -23.88 11.78
CA ASN A 125 15.13 -24.47 10.62
C ASN A 125 14.31 -25.64 10.03
N LYS A 126 14.63 -26.04 8.79
CA LYS A 126 14.02 -27.21 8.12
C LYS A 126 14.16 -28.50 8.95
N GLU A 127 15.33 -28.74 9.54
CA GLU A 127 15.63 -29.95 10.33
C GLU A 127 14.69 -30.16 11.52
N ASP A 128 14.18 -29.07 12.10
CA ASP A 128 13.27 -29.12 13.24
C ASP A 128 11.90 -29.72 12.87
N VAL A 129 11.51 -29.63 11.59
CA VAL A 129 10.20 -30.05 11.08
C VAL A 129 10.29 -31.36 10.31
N MET A 130 11.49 -31.81 9.92
CA MET A 130 11.69 -33.07 9.20
C MET A 130 11.06 -34.29 9.91
N PRO A 131 11.17 -34.49 11.24
CA PRO A 131 10.53 -35.64 11.89
C PRO A 131 9.01 -35.65 11.74
N LEU A 132 8.39 -34.46 11.80
CA LEU A 132 6.96 -34.27 11.58
C LEU A 132 6.59 -34.59 10.12
N CYS A 133 7.43 -34.17 9.16
CA CYS A 133 7.25 -34.44 7.74
C CYS A 133 7.25 -35.94 7.45
N HIS A 134 8.26 -36.66 7.93
CA HIS A 134 8.37 -38.10 7.72
C HIS A 134 7.20 -38.86 8.35
N HIS A 135 6.73 -38.44 9.53
CA HIS A 135 5.54 -39.04 10.15
C HIS A 135 4.29 -38.84 9.29
N LEU A 136 4.08 -37.65 8.74
CA LEU A 136 2.98 -37.36 7.83
C LEU A 136 3.06 -38.22 6.57
N LEU A 137 4.21 -38.25 5.90
CA LEU A 137 4.41 -39.04 4.68
C LEU A 137 4.16 -40.53 4.92
N LYS A 138 4.68 -41.08 6.02
CA LYS A 138 4.43 -42.46 6.43
C LYS A 138 2.94 -42.73 6.66
N SER A 139 2.19 -41.78 7.23
CA SER A 139 0.74 -41.92 7.40
C SER A 139 0.00 -41.96 6.06
N LEU A 140 0.48 -41.23 5.06
CA LEU A 140 -0.08 -41.18 3.70
C LEU A 140 0.20 -42.46 2.89
N GLU A 141 1.32 -43.14 3.14
CA GLU A 141 1.68 -44.41 2.49
C GLU A 141 0.79 -45.58 2.90
N SER A 142 0.23 -45.57 4.12
CA SER A 142 -0.58 -46.66 4.64
C SER A 142 -1.80 -46.93 3.75
N ARG A 143 -2.05 -48.22 3.43
CA ARG A 143 -3.25 -48.63 2.68
C ARG A 143 -4.47 -48.38 3.58
N LEU A 144 -5.58 -47.97 2.96
CA LEU A 144 -6.87 -47.52 3.53
C LEU A 144 -7.55 -48.44 4.60
N SER A 145 -6.89 -49.49 5.08
CA SER A 145 -7.47 -50.53 5.93
C SER A 145 -6.97 -50.53 7.38
N ASP A 146 -5.93 -49.77 7.76
CA ASP A 146 -5.39 -49.87 9.14
C ASP A 146 -4.80 -48.58 9.74
N GLY A 147 -4.93 -47.43 9.08
CA GLY A 147 -4.48 -46.14 9.59
C GLY A 147 -5.46 -45.02 9.24
N GLN A 148 -6.09 -44.40 10.25
CA GLN A 148 -6.85 -43.17 10.05
C GLN A 148 -5.85 -42.05 9.72
N ILE A 149 -5.91 -41.52 8.49
CA ILE A 149 -5.10 -40.35 8.11
C ILE A 149 -5.52 -39.19 9.01
N PRO A 150 -4.57 -38.50 9.69
CA PRO A 150 -4.93 -37.38 10.54
C PRO A 150 -5.66 -36.31 9.74
N ARG A 151 -6.80 -35.83 10.24
CA ARG A 151 -7.65 -34.86 9.53
C ARG A 151 -6.90 -33.61 9.08
N HIS A 152 -5.94 -33.15 9.87
CA HIS A 152 -5.16 -31.94 9.59
C HIS A 152 -3.81 -32.22 8.90
N ALA A 153 -3.57 -33.44 8.42
CA ALA A 153 -2.31 -33.82 7.76
C ALA A 153 -1.96 -32.92 6.57
N LEU A 154 -2.92 -32.71 5.65
CA LEU A 154 -2.73 -31.89 4.46
C LEU A 154 -2.51 -30.40 4.77
N PRO A 155 -3.33 -29.74 5.63
CA PRO A 155 -3.03 -28.37 6.06
C PRO A 155 -1.65 -28.19 6.69
N VAL A 156 -1.21 -29.14 7.51
CA VAL A 156 0.13 -29.11 8.13
C VAL A 156 1.21 -29.24 7.05
N LEU A 157 1.09 -30.21 6.15
CA LEU A 157 2.03 -30.40 5.03
C LEU A 157 2.09 -29.20 4.08
N SER A 158 0.95 -28.58 3.79
CA SER A 158 0.84 -27.36 2.99
C SER A 158 1.61 -26.22 3.64
N LYS A 159 1.40 -26.00 4.95
CA LYS A 159 2.10 -24.96 5.69
C LYS A 159 3.61 -25.21 5.74
N MET A 160 4.03 -26.47 5.90
CA MET A 160 5.44 -26.87 5.86
C MET A 160 6.07 -26.56 4.50
N SER A 161 5.41 -26.95 3.42
CA SER A 161 5.90 -26.72 2.04
C SER A 161 5.96 -25.24 1.70
N THR A 162 5.02 -24.43 2.20
CA THR A 162 5.02 -22.97 1.97
C THR A 162 6.21 -22.28 2.66
N VAL A 163 6.59 -22.74 3.86
CA VAL A 163 7.70 -22.16 4.62
C VAL A 163 9.05 -22.74 4.19
N TYR A 164 9.08 -24.02 3.83
CA TYR A 164 10.26 -24.77 3.42
C TYR A 164 9.98 -25.49 2.09
N PRO A 165 10.12 -24.81 0.93
CA PRO A 165 9.81 -25.38 -0.39
C PRO A 165 10.60 -26.65 -0.73
N GLU A 166 11.84 -26.76 -0.24
CA GLU A 166 12.72 -27.92 -0.50
C GLU A 166 12.54 -29.05 0.53
N ILE A 167 11.45 -29.07 1.31
CA ILE A 167 11.29 -30.05 2.39
C ILE A 167 11.04 -31.48 1.88
N LEU A 168 10.43 -31.61 0.70
CA LEU A 168 10.10 -32.89 0.08
C LEU A 168 11.07 -33.23 -1.05
N THR A 169 11.39 -34.52 -1.19
CA THR A 169 12.05 -35.09 -2.36
C THR A 169 11.07 -35.30 -3.51
N ASP A 170 11.56 -35.45 -4.75
CA ASP A 170 10.69 -35.68 -5.92
C ASP A 170 9.81 -36.93 -5.79
N ASP A 171 10.32 -37.99 -5.15
CA ASP A 171 9.55 -39.22 -4.90
C ASP A 171 8.39 -38.97 -3.92
N GLU A 172 8.64 -38.17 -2.87
CA GLU A 172 7.62 -37.78 -1.88
C GLU A 172 6.58 -36.83 -2.50
N VAL A 173 7.01 -35.89 -3.35
CA VAL A 173 6.11 -35.04 -4.14
C VAL A 173 5.22 -35.89 -5.05
N ASN A 174 5.78 -36.90 -5.73
CA ASN A 174 5.03 -37.83 -6.56
C ASN A 174 4.07 -38.72 -5.76
N LEU A 175 4.45 -39.13 -4.56
CA LEU A 175 3.57 -39.84 -3.63
C LEU A 175 2.35 -38.98 -3.24
N VAL A 176 2.59 -37.76 -2.79
CA VAL A 176 1.52 -36.85 -2.36
C VAL A 176 0.64 -36.49 -3.55
N SER A 177 1.22 -36.15 -4.71
CA SER A 177 0.46 -35.81 -5.92
C SER A 177 -0.50 -36.93 -6.36
N ARG A 178 -0.08 -38.20 -6.25
CA ARG A 178 -0.98 -39.36 -6.50
C ARG A 178 -2.17 -39.38 -5.54
N LYS A 179 -1.95 -39.11 -4.26
CA LYS A 179 -3.03 -39.08 -3.25
C LYS A 179 -3.99 -37.92 -3.48
N LEU A 180 -3.46 -36.73 -3.81
CA LEU A 180 -4.27 -35.56 -4.17
C LEU A 180 -5.18 -35.87 -5.37
N VAL A 181 -4.65 -36.51 -6.41
CA VAL A 181 -5.46 -36.98 -7.55
C VAL A 181 -6.58 -37.92 -7.11
N ASP A 182 -6.25 -38.89 -6.26
CA ASP A 182 -7.23 -39.89 -5.82
C ASP A 182 -8.36 -39.24 -5.01
N TRP A 183 -8.05 -38.28 -4.12
CA TRP A 183 -9.08 -37.56 -3.37
C TRP A 183 -9.89 -36.61 -4.24
N LEU A 184 -9.30 -35.92 -5.22
CA LEU A 184 -10.04 -35.05 -6.14
C LEU A 184 -11.07 -35.81 -6.96
N ARG A 185 -10.74 -37.04 -7.40
CA ARG A 185 -11.57 -37.79 -8.35
C ARG A 185 -12.46 -38.85 -7.71
N TYR A 186 -12.02 -39.50 -6.64
CA TYR A 186 -12.65 -40.73 -6.12
C TYR A 186 -13.18 -40.61 -4.69
N ALA A 187 -13.33 -39.40 -4.15
CA ALA A 187 -14.01 -39.19 -2.88
C ALA A 187 -15.49 -39.66 -2.94
N SER A 188 -15.97 -40.17 -1.82
CA SER A 188 -17.29 -40.78 -1.65
C SER A 188 -18.42 -39.81 -2.01
N MET A 189 -19.47 -40.36 -2.63
CA MET A 189 -20.71 -39.64 -2.99
C MET A 189 -21.83 -39.80 -1.96
N GLN A 190 -21.58 -40.56 -0.90
CA GLN A 190 -22.53 -40.83 0.18
C GLN A 190 -22.19 -40.00 1.41
N GLN A 191 -23.21 -39.52 2.12
CA GLN A 191 -23.00 -38.82 3.39
C GLN A 191 -22.34 -39.74 4.43
N GLY A 192 -21.57 -39.14 5.35
CA GLY A 192 -21.05 -39.87 6.49
C GLY A 192 -22.17 -40.37 7.41
N ALA A 193 -21.88 -41.34 8.28
CA ALA A 193 -22.85 -41.76 9.28
C ALA A 193 -23.26 -40.57 10.16
N SER A 194 -24.57 -40.33 10.30
CA SER A 194 -25.09 -39.27 11.17
C SER A 194 -24.79 -39.60 12.63
N MET A 195 -24.10 -38.71 13.34
CA MET A 195 -24.04 -38.71 14.80
C MET A 195 -25.38 -38.19 15.33
N SER A 196 -26.44 -39.00 15.24
CA SER A 196 -27.73 -38.62 15.83
C SER A 196 -27.57 -38.56 17.35
N SER A 197 -27.78 -37.37 17.93
CA SER A 197 -28.04 -37.20 19.36
C SER A 197 -29.22 -38.08 19.76
N GLY A 198 -29.00 -38.97 20.74
CA GLY A 198 -29.97 -39.98 21.17
C GLY A 198 -31.34 -39.40 21.49
N GLY A 199 -32.31 -39.65 20.62
CA GLY A 199 -33.73 -39.51 20.89
C GLY A 199 -34.32 -40.86 21.32
N PHE A 200 -35.03 -40.89 22.45
CA PHE A 200 -35.52 -42.08 23.16
C PHE A 200 -36.50 -42.99 22.38
N PHE A 201 -36.81 -42.73 21.10
CA PHE A 201 -37.83 -43.46 20.31
C PHE A 201 -37.42 -43.83 18.86
N SER A 202 -36.14 -43.96 18.53
CA SER A 202 -35.73 -44.51 17.21
C SER A 202 -35.03 -45.87 17.35
N GLY A 203 -35.69 -46.95 16.96
CA GLY A 203 -35.08 -48.28 16.84
C GLY A 203 -33.99 -48.33 15.75
N PRO A 204 -33.08 -49.32 15.78
CA PRO A 204 -31.94 -49.41 14.87
C PRO A 204 -32.39 -49.95 13.52
N ARG A 205 -32.91 -49.08 12.66
CA ARG A 205 -32.84 -49.30 11.22
C ARG A 205 -31.63 -48.53 10.73
N THR A 206 -30.62 -49.26 10.25
CA THR A 206 -29.52 -48.75 9.42
C THR A 206 -30.13 -48.00 8.23
N ARG A 207 -30.43 -46.71 8.41
CA ARG A 207 -30.80 -45.82 7.31
C ARG A 207 -29.61 -45.84 6.36
N GLN A 208 -29.84 -46.23 5.11
CA GLN A 208 -28.81 -46.09 4.07
C GLN A 208 -28.30 -44.65 4.10
N PRO A 209 -26.98 -44.43 3.97
CA PRO A 209 -26.43 -43.08 3.99
C PRO A 209 -27.10 -42.24 2.91
N ALA A 210 -27.60 -41.06 3.28
CA ALA A 210 -28.27 -40.20 2.33
C ALA A 210 -27.30 -39.77 1.23
N PRO A 211 -27.77 -39.58 -0.02
CA PRO A 211 -26.92 -39.03 -1.08
C PRO A 211 -26.56 -37.57 -0.76
N LEU A 212 -25.42 -37.12 -1.28
CA LEU A 212 -25.04 -35.70 -1.23
C LEU A 212 -25.86 -34.89 -2.23
N THR A 213 -26.17 -33.66 -1.87
CA THR A 213 -26.89 -32.71 -2.74
C THR A 213 -25.96 -31.60 -3.19
N GLU A 214 -26.18 -31.04 -4.36
CA GLU A 214 -25.55 -29.80 -4.80
C GLU A 214 -26.20 -28.60 -4.09
N VAL A 215 -25.66 -27.41 -4.34
CA VAL A 215 -26.09 -26.13 -3.75
C VAL A 215 -27.56 -25.75 -3.99
N ASP A 216 -28.19 -26.31 -5.04
CA ASP A 216 -29.60 -26.16 -5.39
C ASP A 216 -30.50 -27.25 -4.78
N GLY A 217 -29.93 -28.22 -4.06
CA GLY A 217 -30.64 -29.35 -3.46
C GLY A 217 -30.80 -30.57 -4.38
N VAL A 218 -30.31 -30.53 -5.62
CA VAL A 218 -30.33 -31.68 -6.54
C VAL A 218 -29.28 -32.71 -6.12
N VAL A 219 -29.58 -34.00 -6.24
CA VAL A 219 -28.60 -35.06 -5.92
C VAL A 219 -27.38 -34.98 -6.84
N THR A 220 -26.18 -35.07 -6.25
CA THR A 220 -24.91 -34.98 -6.99
C THR A 220 -24.66 -36.26 -7.79
N GLY A 221 -24.35 -36.14 -9.08
CA GLY A 221 -24.27 -37.30 -10.00
C GLY A 221 -22.87 -37.71 -10.50
N ASP A 222 -21.87 -36.83 -10.47
CA ASP A 222 -20.59 -37.07 -11.16
C ASP A 222 -19.46 -37.50 -10.21
N PHE A 223 -18.82 -36.55 -9.52
CA PHE A 223 -17.87 -36.81 -8.43
C PHE A 223 -17.99 -35.73 -7.35
N PHE A 224 -17.39 -35.99 -6.18
CA PHE A 224 -17.49 -35.12 -5.02
C PHE A 224 -16.66 -33.85 -5.23
N THR A 225 -17.25 -32.70 -4.89
CA THR A 225 -16.60 -31.40 -4.87
C THR A 225 -16.90 -30.65 -3.58
N VAL A 226 -16.17 -29.56 -3.31
CA VAL A 226 -16.41 -28.68 -2.16
C VAL A 226 -17.79 -28.00 -2.16
N LEU A 227 -18.50 -28.00 -3.31
CA LEU A 227 -19.87 -27.49 -3.43
C LEU A 227 -20.94 -28.58 -3.28
N CYS A 228 -20.54 -29.81 -2.92
CA CYS A 228 -21.46 -30.88 -2.54
C CYS A 228 -21.79 -30.76 -1.04
N LEU A 229 -23.07 -30.58 -0.74
CA LEU A 229 -23.62 -30.37 0.59
C LEU A 229 -24.08 -31.69 1.23
N GLY A 230 -23.64 -31.92 2.47
CA GLY A 230 -24.05 -33.03 3.33
C GLY A 230 -24.17 -32.63 4.80
N GLN A 231 -24.84 -33.44 5.62
CA GLN A 231 -24.93 -33.21 7.07
C GLN A 231 -23.64 -33.61 7.80
N SER A 232 -22.95 -34.62 7.29
CA SER A 232 -21.68 -35.13 7.79
C SER A 232 -20.83 -35.59 6.60
N TYR A 233 -19.53 -35.32 6.70
CA TYR A 233 -18.56 -35.68 5.66
C TYR A 233 -17.67 -36.84 6.12
N THR A 234 -17.36 -37.74 5.21
CA THR A 234 -16.38 -38.84 5.40
C THR A 234 -14.95 -38.30 5.34
N GLU A 235 -13.97 -39.07 5.82
CA GLU A 235 -12.56 -38.62 5.87
C GLU A 235 -12.00 -38.32 4.47
N ASP A 236 -12.33 -39.10 3.46
CA ASP A 236 -11.94 -38.86 2.06
C ASP A 236 -12.60 -37.59 1.48
N GLN A 237 -13.82 -37.25 1.90
CA GLN A 237 -14.45 -35.97 1.55
C GLN A 237 -13.73 -34.78 2.21
N TRP A 238 -13.29 -34.91 3.46
CA TRP A 238 -12.44 -33.91 4.11
C TRP A 238 -11.09 -33.76 3.38
N MET A 239 -10.45 -34.86 3.00
CA MET A 239 -9.20 -34.82 2.24
C MET A 239 -9.37 -34.17 0.86
N ASN A 240 -10.50 -34.38 0.19
CA ASN A 240 -10.84 -33.67 -1.04
C ASN A 240 -10.93 -32.15 -0.82
N MET A 241 -11.66 -31.70 0.22
CA MET A 241 -11.76 -30.28 0.56
C MET A 241 -10.39 -29.66 0.88
N TYR A 242 -9.56 -30.36 1.65
CA TYR A 242 -8.20 -29.90 1.96
C TYR A 242 -7.30 -29.89 0.72
N THR A 243 -7.43 -30.89 -0.16
CA THR A 243 -6.70 -30.95 -1.43
C THR A 243 -7.01 -29.73 -2.28
N PHE A 244 -8.28 -29.40 -2.50
CA PHE A 244 -8.66 -28.21 -3.25
C PHE A 244 -8.16 -26.92 -2.58
N SER A 245 -8.25 -26.83 -1.24
CA SER A 245 -7.77 -25.65 -0.51
C SER A 245 -6.26 -25.43 -0.58
N MET A 246 -5.46 -26.45 -0.90
CA MET A 246 -4.00 -26.34 -0.99
C MET A 246 -3.43 -26.47 -2.40
N ILE A 247 -4.23 -26.89 -3.38
CA ILE A 247 -3.74 -27.28 -4.71
C ILE A 247 -3.01 -26.14 -5.41
N LYS A 248 -3.52 -24.92 -5.30
CA LYS A 248 -2.86 -23.71 -5.85
C LYS A 248 -1.45 -23.53 -5.31
N SER A 249 -1.28 -23.61 -3.98
CA SER A 249 0.04 -23.50 -3.35
C SER A 249 0.94 -24.68 -3.72
N TRP A 250 0.37 -25.87 -3.87
CA TRP A 250 1.11 -27.07 -4.25
C TRP A 250 1.69 -26.99 -5.66
N LEU A 251 0.87 -26.62 -6.65
CA LEU A 251 1.28 -26.45 -8.04
C LEU A 251 2.42 -25.41 -8.15
N LEU A 252 2.23 -24.24 -7.53
CA LEU A 252 3.25 -23.17 -7.50
C LEU A 252 4.58 -23.58 -6.86
N THR A 253 4.57 -24.57 -5.96
CA THR A 253 5.79 -24.99 -5.22
C THR A 253 6.53 -26.10 -5.93
N TYR A 254 5.84 -27.06 -6.55
CA TYR A 254 6.43 -28.35 -6.95
C TYR A 254 6.20 -28.77 -8.42
N ASP A 255 5.42 -28.01 -9.20
CA ASP A 255 5.15 -28.31 -10.62
C ASP A 255 6.01 -27.50 -11.59
N THR A 256 7.04 -26.78 -11.09
CA THR A 256 8.05 -26.14 -11.93
C THR A 256 9.09 -27.17 -12.39
N ASP A 257 9.12 -27.45 -13.69
CA ASP A 257 10.15 -28.27 -14.31
C ASP A 257 11.53 -27.62 -14.16
N GLY A 258 12.34 -28.13 -13.22
CA GLY A 258 13.78 -28.30 -13.41
C GLY A 258 14.67 -27.09 -13.73
N THR A 259 14.26 -25.84 -13.50
CA THR A 259 15.23 -24.73 -13.41
C THR A 259 15.65 -24.56 -11.97
N THR A 260 16.77 -25.19 -11.61
CA THR A 260 17.57 -24.88 -10.43
C THR A 260 17.90 -23.40 -10.43
N ASN A 261 17.08 -22.59 -9.75
CA ASN A 261 17.35 -21.26 -9.20
C ASN A 261 16.07 -20.83 -8.45
N THR A 262 15.80 -21.51 -7.33
CA THR A 262 14.59 -21.26 -6.55
C THR A 262 14.94 -20.43 -5.31
N GLU A 263 14.91 -19.12 -5.45
CA GLU A 263 14.30 -18.31 -4.40
C GLU A 263 12.78 -18.26 -4.66
N PRO A 264 11.92 -18.26 -3.63
CA PRO A 264 10.48 -18.42 -3.81
C PRO A 264 9.88 -17.32 -4.70
N ALA A 265 9.16 -17.72 -5.75
CA ALA A 265 8.53 -16.83 -6.73
C ALA A 265 7.49 -15.83 -6.14
N LEU A 266 7.10 -15.99 -4.87
CA LEU A 266 6.27 -15.02 -4.16
C LEU A 266 7.06 -13.79 -3.65
N LEU A 267 8.38 -13.90 -3.45
CA LEU A 267 9.22 -12.79 -3.01
C LEU A 267 9.72 -11.93 -4.19
N ILE A 268 9.94 -12.53 -5.36
CA ILE A 268 10.44 -11.79 -6.54
C ILE A 268 9.36 -10.90 -7.18
N LYS A 269 8.07 -11.27 -7.12
CA LYS A 269 7.01 -10.34 -7.60
C LYS A 269 6.81 -9.12 -6.68
N ALA A 270 7.27 -9.18 -5.43
CA ALA A 270 7.25 -8.04 -4.50
C ALA A 270 8.53 -7.19 -4.55
N GLN A 271 9.58 -7.64 -5.23
CA GLN A 271 10.84 -6.90 -5.38
C GLN A 271 11.12 -6.73 -6.87
N GLY A 272 10.65 -5.61 -7.43
CA GLY A 272 10.73 -5.28 -8.86
C GLY A 272 12.14 -5.24 -9.42
N ILE A 273 12.71 -6.39 -9.74
CA ILE A 273 13.97 -6.52 -10.48
C ILE A 273 13.67 -7.21 -11.80
N HIS A 274 13.71 -6.41 -12.88
CA HIS A 274 13.65 -6.88 -14.25
C HIS A 274 14.83 -7.83 -14.55
N SER A 275 14.54 -9.03 -15.04
CA SER A 275 15.48 -9.73 -15.91
C SER A 275 14.95 -9.65 -17.34
N GLN A 276 15.59 -8.79 -18.13
CA GLN A 276 15.54 -8.86 -19.59
C GLN A 276 16.39 -10.06 -20.01
N HIS A 277 15.77 -11.11 -20.52
CA HIS A 277 16.44 -11.97 -21.49
C HIS A 277 15.43 -12.44 -22.54
N GLN A 278 15.53 -11.76 -23.67
CA GLN A 278 14.99 -12.17 -24.95
C GLN A 278 15.99 -13.16 -25.59
N ASP A 279 15.41 -14.06 -26.38
CA ASP A 279 15.99 -14.88 -27.45
C ASP A 279 16.56 -16.29 -27.18
N ASP A 280 16.16 -17.14 -28.15
CA ASP A 280 16.63 -18.45 -28.57
C ASP A 280 16.26 -19.68 -27.72
N ARG A 281 15.06 -20.20 -27.98
CA ARG A 281 14.87 -21.66 -28.04
C ARG A 281 14.37 -22.08 -29.41
N SER A 282 15.29 -22.75 -30.10
CA SER A 282 15.17 -23.43 -31.38
C SER A 282 13.98 -24.39 -31.45
N GLU A 283 13.25 -24.28 -32.55
CA GLU A 283 12.29 -25.24 -33.08
C GLU A 283 12.95 -26.62 -33.25
N VAL A 284 12.53 -27.62 -32.46
CA VAL A 284 12.73 -29.03 -32.80
C VAL A 284 11.50 -29.84 -32.37
N ASP A 285 10.76 -30.29 -33.39
CA ASP A 285 9.78 -31.38 -33.45
C ASP A 285 8.69 -31.45 -32.37
N SER A 286 7.66 -30.62 -32.55
CA SER A 286 6.30 -30.90 -32.08
C SER A 286 5.69 -32.04 -32.90
N SER A 287 5.94 -33.27 -32.45
CA SER A 287 5.14 -34.42 -32.88
C SER A 287 3.69 -34.19 -32.49
N VAL A 288 2.86 -33.90 -33.49
CA VAL A 288 1.41 -33.75 -33.44
C VAL A 288 0.77 -35.01 -32.84
N MET A 289 0.53 -35.04 -31.52
CA MET A 289 -0.42 -35.97 -30.91
C MET A 289 -1.81 -35.33 -30.90
N SER A 290 -2.50 -35.60 -32.00
CA SER A 290 -3.95 -35.69 -32.20
C SER A 290 -4.85 -35.39 -30.99
N MET A 291 -5.58 -34.29 -31.12
CA MET A 291 -6.79 -33.93 -30.39
C MET A 291 -7.90 -34.99 -30.56
N VAL A 292 -8.04 -35.94 -29.64
CA VAL A 292 -9.30 -36.68 -29.43
C VAL A 292 -9.40 -37.06 -27.94
N SER A 293 -10.53 -36.71 -27.33
CA SER A 293 -11.01 -37.03 -25.99
C SER A 293 -10.26 -38.16 -25.26
N ALA A 294 -9.50 -37.81 -24.22
CA ALA A 294 -8.97 -38.79 -23.26
C ALA A 294 -10.14 -39.40 -22.48
N THR A 295 -10.59 -40.57 -22.91
CA THR A 295 -11.30 -41.49 -22.02
C THR A 295 -10.42 -41.76 -20.80
N SER A 296 -11.03 -41.85 -19.61
CA SER A 296 -10.42 -41.97 -18.27
C SER A 296 -9.40 -43.10 -18.05
N SER A 297 -9.14 -43.92 -19.06
CA SER A 297 -8.07 -44.93 -19.12
C SER A 297 -6.71 -44.36 -19.54
N SER A 298 -6.65 -43.31 -20.37
CA SER A 298 -5.40 -42.69 -20.87
C SER A 298 -4.68 -41.87 -19.80
N SER A 299 -5.43 -41.16 -18.95
CA SER A 299 -4.91 -40.31 -17.87
C SER A 299 -4.09 -41.07 -16.83
N ARG A 300 -4.27 -42.40 -16.71
CA ARG A 300 -3.54 -43.23 -15.73
C ARG A 300 -2.07 -43.43 -16.11
N LEU A 301 -1.71 -43.17 -17.38
CA LEU A 301 -0.35 -43.33 -17.91
C LEU A 301 0.51 -42.08 -17.71
N LEU A 302 -0.10 -40.94 -17.36
CA LEU A 302 0.62 -39.69 -17.11
C LEU A 302 1.43 -39.77 -15.80
N PRO A 303 2.59 -39.11 -15.73
CA PRO A 303 3.30 -38.85 -14.48
C PRO A 303 2.37 -38.24 -13.42
N PRO A 304 2.62 -38.51 -12.12
CA PRO A 304 1.76 -38.01 -11.04
C PRO A 304 1.46 -36.51 -11.06
N LYS A 305 2.44 -35.67 -11.42
CA LYS A 305 2.30 -34.22 -11.50
C LYS A 305 1.39 -33.80 -12.67
N GLU A 306 1.65 -34.31 -13.88
CA GLU A 306 0.78 -34.08 -15.05
C GLU A 306 -0.66 -34.56 -14.83
N ARG A 307 -0.83 -35.74 -14.21
CA ARG A 307 -2.15 -36.26 -13.86
C ARG A 307 -2.85 -35.39 -12.81
N LEU A 308 -2.10 -34.78 -11.89
CA LEU A 308 -2.63 -33.83 -10.93
C LEU A 308 -3.14 -32.57 -11.61
N ARG A 309 -2.40 -32.01 -12.57
CA ARG A 309 -2.85 -30.87 -13.40
C ARG A 309 -4.15 -31.19 -14.13
N GLU A 310 -4.22 -32.33 -14.82
CA GLU A 310 -5.42 -32.74 -15.55
C GLU A 310 -6.65 -32.85 -14.62
N LYS A 311 -6.51 -33.49 -13.46
CA LYS A 311 -7.62 -33.70 -12.52
C LYS A 311 -7.97 -32.46 -11.71
N ALA A 312 -7.00 -31.59 -11.40
CA ALA A 312 -7.27 -30.28 -10.83
C ALA A 312 -8.03 -29.40 -11.83
N PHE A 313 -7.66 -29.44 -13.11
CA PHE A 313 -8.36 -28.72 -14.18
C PHE A 313 -9.82 -29.16 -14.32
N GLU A 314 -10.07 -30.47 -14.43
CA GLU A 314 -11.43 -31.04 -14.48
C GLU A 314 -12.26 -30.66 -13.24
N TYR A 315 -11.64 -30.69 -12.06
CA TYR A 315 -12.28 -30.32 -10.80
C TYR A 315 -12.69 -28.84 -10.79
N CYS A 316 -11.80 -27.95 -11.22
CA CYS A 316 -12.07 -26.51 -11.32
C CYS A 316 -13.17 -26.21 -12.35
N GLN A 317 -13.15 -26.89 -13.50
CA GLN A 317 -14.22 -26.76 -14.49
C GLN A 317 -15.58 -27.19 -13.92
N ARG A 318 -15.62 -28.32 -13.20
CA ARG A 318 -16.85 -28.79 -12.56
C ARG A 318 -17.38 -27.81 -11.51
N LEU A 319 -16.50 -27.17 -10.73
CA LEU A 319 -16.87 -26.14 -9.76
C LEU A 319 -17.47 -24.90 -10.44
N ILE A 320 -16.88 -24.47 -11.55
CA ILE A 320 -17.42 -23.36 -12.34
C ILE A 320 -18.82 -23.71 -12.86
N GLU A 321 -19.04 -24.91 -13.36
CA GLU A 321 -20.37 -25.39 -13.78
C GLU A 321 -21.37 -25.45 -12.62
N GLN A 322 -20.94 -25.93 -11.44
CA GLN A 322 -21.75 -25.97 -10.21
C GLN A 322 -22.18 -24.57 -9.75
N SER A 323 -21.33 -23.57 -10.00
CA SER A 323 -21.61 -22.19 -9.64
C SER A 323 -22.69 -21.53 -10.50
N ASP A 324 -23.14 -22.17 -11.59
CA ASP A 324 -24.29 -21.71 -12.39
C ASP A 324 -25.63 -21.92 -11.66
N ARG A 325 -25.65 -22.84 -10.71
CA ARG A 325 -26.85 -23.16 -9.93
C ARG A 325 -27.07 -22.14 -8.82
N LYS A 326 -28.32 -21.74 -8.64
CA LYS A 326 -28.70 -20.81 -7.56
C LYS A 326 -28.68 -21.54 -6.21
N ALA A 327 -27.76 -21.13 -5.34
CA ALA A 327 -27.68 -21.66 -3.98
C ALA A 327 -28.93 -21.35 -3.13
N LEU A 328 -29.33 -22.31 -2.29
CA LEU A 328 -30.48 -22.17 -1.38
C LEU A 328 -30.16 -21.30 -0.15
N LYS A 329 -28.90 -21.26 0.29
CA LYS A 329 -28.46 -20.49 1.46
C LYS A 329 -27.44 -19.44 1.07
N LYS A 330 -27.48 -18.29 1.75
CA LYS A 330 -26.51 -17.20 1.56
C LYS A 330 -25.06 -17.64 1.82
N THR A 331 -24.83 -18.49 2.81
CA THR A 331 -23.49 -19.04 3.11
C THR A 331 -22.93 -19.83 1.93
N ASP A 332 -23.79 -20.54 1.22
CA ASP A 332 -23.41 -21.40 0.11
C ASP A 332 -23.14 -20.54 -1.14
N THR A 333 -23.84 -19.40 -1.30
CA THR A 333 -23.52 -18.38 -2.31
C THR A 333 -22.13 -17.78 -2.11
N GLU A 334 -21.76 -17.43 -0.88
CA GLU A 334 -20.42 -16.90 -0.59
C GLU A 334 -19.33 -17.96 -0.81
N LEU A 335 -19.61 -19.23 -0.49
CA LEU A 335 -18.72 -20.34 -0.80
C LEU A 335 -18.56 -20.53 -2.33
N GLN A 336 -19.65 -20.44 -3.12
CA GLN A 336 -19.58 -20.49 -4.58
C GLN A 336 -18.65 -19.40 -5.14
N LYS A 337 -18.76 -18.16 -4.65
CA LYS A 337 -17.88 -17.05 -5.06
C LYS A 337 -16.41 -17.35 -4.77
N ALA A 338 -16.10 -17.86 -3.57
CA ALA A 338 -14.75 -18.24 -3.20
C ALA A 338 -14.21 -19.39 -4.08
N CYS A 339 -15.05 -20.38 -4.39
CA CYS A 339 -14.69 -21.49 -5.27
C CYS A 339 -14.40 -21.01 -6.69
N ILE A 340 -15.14 -20.03 -7.22
CA ILE A 340 -14.86 -19.43 -8.54
C ILE A 340 -13.48 -18.77 -8.54
N VAL A 341 -13.19 -17.91 -7.55
CA VAL A 341 -11.89 -17.21 -7.43
C VAL A 341 -10.73 -18.20 -7.44
N GLU A 342 -10.83 -19.25 -6.62
CA GLU A 342 -9.80 -20.27 -6.52
C GLU A 342 -9.69 -21.12 -7.78
N SER A 343 -10.82 -21.54 -8.37
CA SER A 343 -10.84 -22.36 -9.59
C SER A 343 -10.19 -21.64 -10.77
N VAL A 344 -10.52 -20.36 -10.99
CA VAL A 344 -9.91 -19.57 -12.06
C VAL A 344 -8.42 -19.36 -11.81
N SER A 345 -8.01 -19.13 -10.56
CA SER A 345 -6.58 -19.01 -10.20
C SER A 345 -5.80 -20.30 -10.47
N VAL A 346 -6.38 -21.46 -10.15
CA VAL A 346 -5.75 -22.77 -10.40
C VAL A 346 -5.67 -23.05 -11.90
N MET A 347 -6.73 -22.75 -12.66
CA MET A 347 -6.70 -22.89 -14.12
C MET A 347 -5.68 -21.96 -14.78
N ASP A 348 -5.50 -20.73 -14.27
CA ASP A 348 -4.45 -19.80 -14.73
C ASP A 348 -3.05 -20.38 -14.56
N ILE A 349 -2.75 -20.96 -13.39
CA ILE A 349 -1.47 -21.61 -13.11
C ILE A 349 -1.25 -22.80 -14.05
N ILE A 350 -2.23 -23.70 -14.18
CA ILE A 350 -2.15 -24.88 -15.05
C ILE A 350 -1.91 -24.47 -16.51
N CYS A 351 -2.59 -23.41 -16.99
CA CYS A 351 -2.40 -22.90 -18.36
C CYS A 351 -1.03 -22.24 -18.56
N GLY A 352 -0.46 -21.64 -17.51
CA GLY A 352 0.89 -21.09 -17.54
C GLY A 352 1.98 -22.17 -17.58
N GLU A 353 1.75 -23.29 -16.90
CA GLU A 353 2.66 -24.45 -16.90
C GLU A 353 2.54 -25.31 -18.16
N ASP A 354 1.32 -25.51 -18.67
CA ASP A 354 1.06 -26.22 -19.92
C ASP A 354 0.07 -25.44 -20.81
N PRO A 355 0.58 -24.75 -21.85
CA PRO A 355 -0.23 -23.98 -22.79
C PRO A 355 -1.30 -24.79 -23.54
N SER A 356 -1.21 -26.13 -23.57
CA SER A 356 -2.23 -26.97 -24.22
C SER A 356 -3.61 -26.87 -23.55
N TYR A 357 -3.65 -26.47 -22.26
CA TYR A 357 -4.89 -26.26 -21.52
C TYR A 357 -5.57 -24.93 -21.86
N VAL A 358 -4.87 -23.96 -22.45
CA VAL A 358 -5.41 -22.62 -22.76
C VAL A 358 -6.68 -22.71 -23.61
N TYR A 359 -6.63 -23.45 -24.72
CA TYR A 359 -7.79 -23.61 -25.61
C TYR A 359 -8.96 -24.38 -24.96
N ARG A 360 -8.68 -25.22 -23.96
CA ARG A 360 -9.70 -25.94 -23.18
C ARG A 360 -10.33 -25.04 -22.12
N ALA A 361 -9.55 -24.14 -21.53
CA ALA A 361 -9.97 -23.24 -20.45
C ALA A 361 -10.82 -22.08 -20.96
N PHE A 362 -10.42 -21.46 -22.08
CA PHE A 362 -11.04 -20.22 -22.55
C PHE A 362 -12.56 -20.27 -22.76
N PRO A 363 -13.15 -21.33 -23.34
CA PRO A 363 -14.61 -21.41 -23.47
C PRO A 363 -15.33 -21.33 -22.11
N CYS A 364 -14.78 -22.02 -21.10
CA CYS A 364 -15.30 -22.01 -19.74
C CYS A 364 -15.15 -20.63 -19.08
N ILE A 365 -13.96 -20.03 -19.15
CA ILE A 365 -13.67 -18.72 -18.55
C ILE A 365 -14.45 -17.59 -19.24
N LYS A 366 -14.60 -17.62 -20.57
CA LYS A 366 -15.37 -16.63 -21.33
C LYS A 366 -16.86 -16.69 -21.00
N ALA A 367 -17.42 -17.90 -20.90
CA ALA A 367 -18.82 -18.08 -20.48
C ALA A 367 -19.04 -17.61 -19.04
N LEU A 368 -18.09 -17.91 -18.14
CA LEU A 368 -18.09 -17.43 -16.77
C LEU A 368 -18.06 -15.89 -16.72
N TYR A 369 -17.13 -15.24 -17.42
CA TYR A 369 -17.06 -13.78 -17.49
C TYR A 369 -18.39 -13.18 -17.97
N GLY A 370 -18.96 -13.68 -19.08
CA GLY A 370 -20.24 -13.20 -19.61
C GLY A 370 -21.39 -13.28 -18.60
N ARG A 371 -21.36 -14.25 -17.69
CA ARG A 371 -22.35 -14.41 -16.60
C ARG A 371 -22.11 -13.46 -15.43
N LEU A 372 -20.87 -13.21 -15.05
CA LEU A 372 -20.52 -12.46 -13.83
C LEU A 372 -20.41 -10.94 -14.04
N ASN A 373 -20.03 -10.52 -15.24
CA ASN A 373 -19.55 -9.17 -15.52
C ASN A 373 -20.54 -8.04 -15.14
N GLY A 374 -21.85 -8.29 -15.20
CA GLY A 374 -22.88 -7.30 -14.83
C GLY A 374 -23.27 -7.25 -13.36
N ASP A 375 -22.79 -8.17 -12.51
CA ASP A 375 -23.16 -8.25 -11.10
C ASP A 375 -21.96 -7.94 -10.19
N LEU A 376 -22.00 -6.78 -9.55
CA LEU A 376 -20.95 -6.29 -8.65
C LEU A 376 -20.73 -7.20 -7.44
N ALA A 377 -21.69 -8.05 -7.08
CA ALA A 377 -21.50 -9.04 -6.03
C ALA A 377 -20.38 -10.06 -6.35
N TYR A 378 -19.94 -10.14 -7.61
CA TYR A 378 -18.85 -10.97 -8.10
C TYR A 378 -17.57 -10.19 -8.44
N ALA A 379 -17.46 -8.91 -8.05
CA ALA A 379 -16.29 -8.08 -8.37
C ALA A 379 -14.94 -8.73 -8.03
N ARG A 380 -14.86 -9.44 -6.90
CA ARG A 380 -13.64 -10.19 -6.51
C ARG A 380 -13.30 -11.36 -7.44
N ALA A 381 -14.31 -11.99 -8.05
CA ALA A 381 -14.10 -13.06 -9.05
C ALA A 381 -13.67 -12.52 -10.42
N LEU A 382 -13.94 -11.24 -10.72
CA LEU A 382 -13.48 -10.61 -11.95
C LEU A 382 -11.95 -10.40 -11.97
N LEU A 383 -11.30 -10.25 -10.81
CA LEU A 383 -9.84 -10.09 -10.72
C LEU A 383 -9.05 -11.30 -11.23
N PRO A 384 -9.27 -12.55 -10.75
CA PRO A 384 -8.58 -13.72 -11.30
C PRO A 384 -8.97 -14.01 -12.74
N ILE A 385 -10.20 -13.66 -13.17
CA ILE A 385 -10.58 -13.73 -14.59
C ILE A 385 -9.72 -12.75 -15.40
N ALA A 386 -9.60 -11.49 -14.96
CA ALA A 386 -8.76 -10.51 -15.63
C ALA A 386 -7.28 -10.93 -15.65
N GLN A 387 -6.77 -11.54 -14.58
CA GLN A 387 -5.43 -12.15 -14.57
C GLN A 387 -5.28 -13.24 -15.64
N PHE A 388 -6.26 -14.15 -15.74
CA PHE A 388 -6.27 -15.20 -16.75
C PHE A 388 -6.25 -14.61 -18.17
N TYR A 389 -7.06 -13.59 -18.44
CA TYR A 389 -7.04 -12.88 -19.73
C TYR A 389 -5.70 -12.19 -19.96
N LEU A 390 -5.11 -11.55 -18.95
CA LEU A 390 -3.81 -10.88 -19.08
C LEU A 390 -2.69 -11.84 -19.50
N ASN A 391 -2.71 -13.05 -18.93
CA ASN A 391 -1.68 -14.06 -19.17
C ASN A 391 -1.88 -14.81 -20.51
N HIS A 392 -3.12 -15.15 -20.87
CA HIS A 392 -3.38 -16.16 -21.91
C HIS A 392 -4.16 -15.66 -23.14
N SER A 393 -4.68 -14.43 -23.13
CA SER A 393 -5.51 -13.89 -24.23
C SER A 393 -4.81 -13.89 -25.59
N GLU A 394 -3.52 -13.54 -25.59
CA GLU A 394 -2.68 -13.49 -26.79
C GLU A 394 -2.53 -14.89 -27.41
N ILE A 395 -2.24 -15.92 -26.60
CA ILE A 395 -2.10 -17.32 -27.04
C ILE A 395 -3.43 -17.84 -27.64
N ALA A 396 -4.55 -17.44 -27.03
CA ALA A 396 -5.87 -17.83 -27.49
C ALA A 396 -6.42 -16.97 -28.64
N ALA A 397 -5.72 -15.90 -29.03
CA ALA A 397 -6.21 -14.88 -29.97
C ALA A 397 -7.60 -14.32 -29.58
N VAL A 398 -7.83 -14.10 -28.29
CA VAL A 398 -9.08 -13.57 -27.73
C VAL A 398 -8.87 -12.12 -27.31
N ASP A 399 -9.75 -11.23 -27.77
CA ASP A 399 -9.75 -9.83 -27.33
C ASP A 399 -10.13 -9.72 -25.83
N SER A 400 -9.28 -9.03 -25.07
CA SER A 400 -9.42 -8.78 -23.63
C SER A 400 -9.79 -7.33 -23.30
N GLU A 401 -9.84 -6.41 -24.26
CA GLU A 401 -10.02 -4.97 -23.99
C GLU A 401 -11.31 -4.68 -23.22
N ALA A 402 -12.42 -5.30 -23.61
CA ALA A 402 -13.71 -5.15 -22.93
C ALA A 402 -13.66 -5.56 -21.44
N VAL A 403 -12.86 -6.58 -21.11
CA VAL A 403 -12.68 -7.05 -19.72
C VAL A 403 -12.04 -5.96 -18.87
N PHE A 404 -10.95 -5.37 -19.35
CA PHE A 404 -10.23 -4.33 -18.62
C PHE A 404 -10.97 -2.99 -18.62
N CYS A 405 -11.64 -2.62 -19.71
CA CYS A 405 -12.54 -1.47 -19.74
C CYS A 405 -13.60 -1.56 -18.66
N GLN A 406 -14.26 -2.71 -18.52
CA GLN A 406 -15.26 -2.89 -17.48
C GLN A 406 -14.66 -2.90 -16.07
N LEU A 407 -13.56 -3.64 -15.89
CA LEU A 407 -12.91 -3.82 -14.60
C LEU A 407 -12.43 -2.47 -14.03
N PHE A 408 -11.72 -1.66 -14.81
CA PHE A 408 -11.18 -0.38 -14.36
C PHE A 408 -12.24 0.74 -14.29
N SER A 409 -13.40 0.58 -14.93
CA SER A 409 -14.47 1.58 -14.93
C SER A 409 -15.52 1.34 -13.83
N HIS A 410 -16.16 0.18 -13.81
CA HIS A 410 -17.34 -0.05 -12.96
C HIS A 410 -16.95 -0.44 -11.53
N CYS A 411 -15.97 -1.32 -11.38
CA CYS A 411 -15.61 -1.88 -10.07
C CYS A 411 -15.11 -0.80 -9.10
N PRO A 412 -14.10 0.04 -9.43
CA PRO A 412 -13.69 1.13 -8.53
C PRO A 412 -14.75 2.22 -8.37
N ALA A 413 -15.62 2.44 -9.36
CA ALA A 413 -16.64 3.49 -9.27
C ALA A 413 -17.76 3.15 -8.27
N GLU A 414 -18.10 1.87 -8.13
CA GLU A 414 -19.26 1.43 -7.34
C GLU A 414 -18.90 0.59 -6.10
N GLN A 415 -17.70 0.00 -6.05
CA GLN A 415 -17.25 -0.86 -4.94
C GLN A 415 -16.01 -0.30 -4.23
N PHE A 416 -15.73 1.01 -4.34
CA PHE A 416 -14.61 1.66 -3.65
C PHE A 416 -14.64 1.48 -2.12
N ASN A 417 -15.83 1.25 -1.56
CA ASN A 417 -16.08 1.10 -0.14
C ASN A 417 -15.74 -0.29 0.41
N GLU A 418 -15.55 -1.29 -0.45
CA GLU A 418 -15.17 -2.66 -0.07
C GLU A 418 -13.65 -2.76 0.14
N THR A 419 -13.20 -2.67 1.40
CA THR A 419 -11.77 -2.58 1.75
C THR A 419 -10.93 -3.76 1.24
N MET A 420 -11.46 -4.99 1.32
CA MET A 420 -10.73 -6.18 0.85
C MET A 420 -10.56 -6.17 -0.68
N LEU A 421 -11.61 -5.80 -1.41
CA LEU A 421 -11.55 -5.67 -2.86
C LEU A 421 -10.59 -4.56 -3.28
N ALA A 422 -10.63 -3.41 -2.60
CA ALA A 422 -9.71 -2.30 -2.86
C ALA A 422 -8.25 -2.73 -2.74
N PHE A 423 -7.90 -3.48 -1.68
CA PHE A 423 -6.57 -4.03 -1.50
C PHE A 423 -6.19 -5.03 -2.59
N GLU A 424 -7.06 -6.02 -2.87
CA GLU A 424 -6.80 -7.03 -3.91
C GLU A 424 -6.66 -6.40 -5.31
N PHE A 425 -7.44 -5.38 -5.62
CA PHE A 425 -7.40 -4.66 -6.90
C PHE A 425 -6.09 -3.89 -7.05
N VAL A 426 -5.67 -3.15 -6.02
CA VAL A 426 -4.41 -2.40 -6.03
C VAL A 426 -3.22 -3.37 -6.11
N GLN A 427 -3.27 -4.49 -5.39
CA GLN A 427 -2.26 -5.56 -5.50
C GLN A 427 -2.22 -6.17 -6.90
N PHE A 428 -3.37 -6.44 -7.52
CA PHE A 428 -3.44 -6.87 -8.92
C PHE A 428 -2.76 -5.85 -9.85
N CYS A 429 -2.98 -4.55 -9.63
CA CYS A 429 -2.32 -3.51 -10.43
C CYS A 429 -0.81 -3.46 -10.21
N LEU A 430 -0.34 -3.59 -8.97
CA LEU A 430 1.09 -3.58 -8.61
C LEU A 430 1.82 -4.77 -9.23
N LEU A 431 1.30 -5.97 -9.02
CA LEU A 431 1.91 -7.22 -9.51
C LEU A 431 2.00 -7.29 -11.04
N ASN A 432 1.15 -6.54 -11.74
CA ASN A 432 1.07 -6.53 -13.20
C ASN A 432 1.39 -5.16 -13.83
N ALA A 433 2.00 -4.23 -13.09
CA ALA A 433 2.09 -2.82 -13.50
C ALA A 433 2.72 -2.62 -14.90
N SER A 434 3.81 -3.31 -15.21
CA SER A 434 4.47 -3.24 -16.53
C SER A 434 3.58 -3.79 -17.65
N VAL A 435 2.97 -4.97 -17.43
CA VAL A 435 2.12 -5.61 -18.41
C VAL A 435 0.85 -4.80 -18.67
N LEU A 436 0.26 -4.21 -17.63
CA LEU A 436 -0.89 -3.32 -17.74
C LEU A 436 -0.54 -2.05 -18.52
N GLN A 437 0.63 -1.47 -18.26
CA GLN A 437 1.14 -0.31 -18.97
C GLN A 437 1.31 -0.53 -20.48
N ASP A 438 1.67 -1.75 -20.88
CA ASP A 438 1.99 -2.09 -22.26
C ASP A 438 0.77 -2.64 -23.01
N ARG A 439 -0.06 -3.46 -22.35
CA ARG A 439 -1.15 -4.22 -23.00
C ARG A 439 -2.55 -3.66 -22.73
N VAL A 440 -2.74 -2.85 -21.69
CA VAL A 440 -4.06 -2.34 -21.29
C VAL A 440 -4.14 -0.84 -21.56
N THR A 441 -4.80 -0.48 -22.66
CA THR A 441 -4.90 0.89 -23.19
C THR A 441 -5.42 1.90 -22.16
N ASN A 442 -6.49 1.54 -21.44
CA ASN A 442 -7.16 2.42 -20.48
C ASN A 442 -6.52 2.42 -19.07
N TYR A 443 -5.47 1.63 -18.82
CA TYR A 443 -4.88 1.52 -17.47
C TYR A 443 -4.40 2.87 -16.94
N ARG A 444 -3.59 3.59 -17.73
CA ARG A 444 -3.08 4.91 -17.32
C ARG A 444 -4.18 5.96 -17.24
N GLN A 445 -5.28 5.80 -17.97
CA GLN A 445 -6.43 6.71 -17.89
C GLN A 445 -7.36 6.38 -16.71
N SER A 446 -7.23 5.21 -16.09
CA SER A 446 -8.10 4.78 -14.98
C SER A 446 -7.75 5.36 -13.61
N PHE A 447 -6.70 6.20 -13.51
CA PHE A 447 -6.26 6.73 -12.21
C PHE A 447 -7.34 7.47 -11.41
N PRO A 448 -8.34 8.20 -12.00
CA PRO A 448 -9.38 8.84 -11.19
C PRO A 448 -10.17 7.83 -10.39
N ASN A 449 -10.46 6.68 -11.00
CA ASN A 449 -11.15 5.56 -10.37
C ASN A 449 -10.27 4.81 -9.37
N LEU A 450 -9.00 4.55 -9.71
CA LEU A 450 -8.07 3.91 -8.77
C LEU A 450 -7.91 4.75 -7.50
N LEU A 451 -7.81 6.07 -7.62
CA LEU A 451 -7.70 6.98 -6.49
C LEU A 451 -8.95 7.00 -5.60
N LYS A 452 -10.12 6.50 -6.05
CA LYS A 452 -11.29 6.31 -5.18
C LYS A 452 -11.02 5.28 -4.09
N PHE A 453 -10.29 4.20 -4.41
CA PHE A 453 -9.88 3.21 -3.41
C PHE A 453 -9.01 3.84 -2.34
N LEU A 454 -8.05 4.69 -2.72
CA LEU A 454 -7.20 5.41 -1.78
C LEU A 454 -7.99 6.45 -0.98
N ALA A 455 -8.85 7.23 -1.63
CA ALA A 455 -9.67 8.24 -0.99
C ALA A 455 -10.58 7.63 0.10
N TRP A 456 -11.09 6.41 -0.14
CA TRP A 456 -11.88 5.69 0.84
C TRP A 456 -11.02 4.95 1.88
N ASN A 457 -10.01 4.18 1.47
CA ASN A 457 -9.27 3.27 2.35
C ASN A 457 -7.86 3.76 2.69
N SER A 458 -7.65 5.09 2.73
CA SER A 458 -6.33 5.74 2.86
C SER A 458 -5.38 5.08 3.86
N SER A 459 -5.80 4.81 5.10
CA SER A 459 -4.91 4.23 6.13
C SER A 459 -4.29 2.87 5.78
N GLY A 460 -4.94 2.08 4.91
CA GLY A 460 -4.50 0.74 4.55
C GLY A 460 -3.89 0.61 3.15
N LEU A 461 -3.82 1.70 2.37
CA LEU A 461 -3.38 1.66 0.96
C LEU A 461 -2.24 2.64 0.62
N ILE A 462 -1.72 3.41 1.59
CA ILE A 462 -0.68 4.42 1.29
C ILE A 462 0.57 3.77 0.73
N ALA A 463 1.04 2.67 1.35
CA ALA A 463 2.28 2.01 0.95
C ALA A 463 2.17 1.49 -0.49
N GLU A 464 1.04 0.87 -0.80
CA GLU A 464 0.72 0.33 -2.11
C GLU A 464 0.60 1.44 -3.17
N PHE A 465 0.00 2.59 -2.85
CA PHE A 465 -0.08 3.71 -3.79
C PHE A 465 1.24 4.45 -3.98
N VAL A 466 2.14 4.47 -2.98
CA VAL A 466 3.50 5.00 -3.15
C VAL A 466 4.26 4.19 -4.20
N GLU A 467 4.04 2.87 -4.24
CA GLU A 467 4.64 1.98 -5.25
C GLU A 467 3.91 2.01 -6.59
N LEU A 468 2.58 2.15 -6.58
CA LEU A 468 1.75 2.12 -7.80
C LEU A 468 1.82 3.44 -8.58
N LEU A 469 1.85 4.58 -7.90
CA LEU A 469 1.70 5.90 -8.54
C LEU A 469 2.66 6.15 -9.72
N PRO A 470 3.95 5.77 -9.68
CA PRO A 470 4.86 5.95 -10.82
C PRO A 470 4.40 5.24 -12.11
N SER A 471 3.64 4.14 -12.01
CA SER A 471 3.13 3.43 -13.19
C SER A 471 1.95 4.13 -13.86
N LEU A 472 1.23 4.99 -13.14
CA LEU A 472 0.06 5.72 -13.64
C LEU A 472 0.44 7.01 -14.38
N ILE A 473 1.69 7.49 -14.23
CA ILE A 473 2.14 8.73 -14.86
C ILE A 473 2.33 8.51 -16.37
N ALA A 474 1.52 9.22 -17.17
CA ALA A 474 1.57 9.26 -18.62
C ALA A 474 1.84 10.70 -19.11
N PRO A 475 2.58 10.92 -20.21
CA PRO A 475 2.86 12.27 -20.71
C PRO A 475 1.61 13.08 -21.06
N ASP A 476 0.53 12.43 -21.49
CA ASP A 476 -0.73 13.03 -21.89
C ASP A 476 -1.65 13.38 -20.71
N THR A 477 -1.51 12.70 -19.56
CA THR A 477 -2.39 12.88 -18.39
C THR A 477 -1.66 13.27 -17.10
N ALA A 478 -0.34 13.49 -17.14
CA ALA A 478 0.44 13.81 -15.94
C ALA A 478 -0.09 15.05 -15.20
N ILE A 479 -0.43 16.12 -15.92
CA ILE A 479 -0.99 17.35 -15.34
C ILE A 479 -2.33 17.07 -14.67
N GLU A 480 -3.22 16.33 -15.33
CA GLU A 480 -4.51 15.92 -14.77
C GLU A 480 -4.35 15.04 -13.52
N LEU A 481 -3.37 14.14 -13.51
CA LEU A 481 -3.03 13.31 -12.34
C LEU A 481 -2.54 14.17 -11.18
N LEU A 482 -1.69 15.18 -11.43
CA LEU A 482 -1.26 16.13 -10.39
C LEU A 482 -2.45 16.85 -9.76
N HIS A 483 -3.38 17.38 -10.56
CA HIS A 483 -4.60 18.00 -10.06
C HIS A 483 -5.44 17.02 -9.23
N THR A 484 -5.59 15.78 -9.71
CA THR A 484 -6.38 14.74 -9.04
C THR A 484 -5.76 14.32 -7.70
N ILE A 485 -4.43 14.29 -7.58
CA ILE A 485 -3.73 14.09 -6.30
C ILE A 485 -4.01 15.26 -5.35
N LEU A 486 -3.90 16.51 -5.83
CA LEU A 486 -4.17 17.70 -5.01
C LEU A 486 -5.62 17.76 -4.51
N ASP A 487 -6.57 17.30 -5.34
CA ASP A 487 -8.00 17.29 -5.06
C ASP A 487 -8.49 15.99 -4.40
N LEU A 488 -7.58 15.09 -3.99
CA LEU A 488 -7.92 13.85 -3.28
C LEU A 488 -8.81 14.08 -2.04
N PRO A 489 -8.63 15.14 -1.23
CA PRO A 489 -9.55 15.44 -0.14
C PRO A 489 -10.97 15.80 -0.61
N CYS A 490 -11.10 16.48 -1.76
CA CYS A 490 -12.39 16.78 -2.38
C CYS A 490 -13.04 15.50 -2.94
N LEU A 491 -12.26 14.60 -3.55
CA LEU A 491 -12.73 13.28 -3.97
C LEU A 491 -13.29 12.49 -2.78
N ALA A 492 -12.57 12.45 -1.66
CA ALA A 492 -13.03 11.78 -0.45
C ALA A 492 -14.35 12.35 0.09
N ALA A 493 -14.52 13.68 0.05
CA ALA A 493 -15.76 14.34 0.43
C ALA A 493 -16.90 13.98 -0.54
N ALA A 494 -16.66 14.01 -1.84
CA ALA A 494 -17.64 13.67 -2.86
C ALA A 494 -18.10 12.21 -2.78
N LEU A 495 -17.19 11.27 -2.52
CA LEU A 495 -17.53 9.85 -2.31
C LEU A 495 -18.39 9.65 -1.05
N ASP A 496 -18.09 10.37 0.03
CA ASP A 496 -18.91 10.31 1.27
C ASP A 496 -20.33 10.83 1.00
N LEU A 497 -20.47 11.93 0.25
CA LEU A 497 -21.78 12.44 -0.18
C LEU A 497 -22.50 11.48 -1.13
N GLN A 498 -21.80 10.85 -2.06
CA GLN A 498 -22.35 9.84 -2.97
C GLN A 498 -22.94 8.66 -2.18
N GLN A 499 -22.18 8.11 -1.22
CA GLN A 499 -22.61 7.00 -0.37
C GLN A 499 -23.84 7.39 0.47
N ARG A 500 -23.80 8.56 1.12
CA ARG A 500 -24.92 9.06 1.93
C ARG A 500 -26.17 9.31 1.07
N SER A 501 -25.99 9.83 -0.15
CA SER A 501 -27.12 10.07 -1.05
C SER A 501 -27.80 8.78 -1.49
N ALA A 502 -27.06 7.67 -1.62
CA ALA A 502 -27.62 6.37 -1.93
C ALA A 502 -28.41 5.77 -0.75
N CYS A 503 -27.97 6.00 0.49
CA CYS A 503 -28.60 5.44 1.69
C CYS A 503 -29.79 6.27 2.23
N TYR A 504 -29.76 7.60 2.14
CA TYR A 504 -30.76 8.48 2.75
C TYR A 504 -31.73 9.05 1.71
N GLN A 505 -33.01 8.68 1.80
CA GLN A 505 -34.06 9.36 1.03
C GLN A 505 -34.35 10.76 1.60
N ALA A 506 -34.82 11.69 0.75
CA ALA A 506 -35.02 13.10 1.12
C ALA A 506 -36.02 13.33 2.29
N SER A 507 -36.78 12.31 2.69
CA SER A 507 -37.78 12.34 3.76
C SER A 507 -37.25 12.09 5.18
N ASP A 508 -36.05 11.48 5.35
CA ASP A 508 -35.50 11.10 6.67
C ASP A 508 -34.75 12.24 7.37
N ARG A 509 -35.40 13.40 7.49
CA ARG A 509 -34.80 14.64 8.02
C ARG A 509 -34.77 14.75 9.55
N THR A 510 -35.22 13.75 10.31
CA THR A 510 -35.76 14.00 11.66
C THR A 510 -34.80 13.87 12.86
N ALA A 511 -33.50 13.63 12.71
CA ALA A 511 -32.57 13.69 13.85
C ALA A 511 -31.09 13.85 13.43
N TRP A 512 -30.70 15.03 12.97
CA TRP A 512 -29.28 15.34 12.72
C TRP A 512 -28.82 16.38 13.75
N ASP A 513 -27.77 16.06 14.53
CA ASP A 513 -27.08 17.02 15.41
C ASP A 513 -26.55 18.23 14.60
N GLN A 514 -25.98 19.25 15.25
CA GLN A 514 -25.42 20.43 14.56
C GLN A 514 -24.39 20.06 13.47
N GLN A 515 -23.56 19.03 13.71
CA GLN A 515 -22.61 18.50 12.73
C GLN A 515 -23.33 17.79 11.57
N GLY A 516 -24.47 17.19 11.83
CA GLY A 516 -25.29 16.57 10.81
C GLY A 516 -26.02 17.59 9.93
N ALA A 517 -26.48 18.71 10.49
CA ALA A 517 -27.10 19.79 9.72
C ALA A 517 -26.15 20.40 8.67
N LYS A 518 -24.87 20.54 9.02
CA LYS A 518 -23.80 20.99 8.10
C LYS A 518 -23.64 20.04 6.91
N VAL A 519 -23.52 18.73 7.17
CA VAL A 519 -23.39 17.74 6.10
C VAL A 519 -24.65 17.63 5.25
N ALA A 520 -25.84 17.91 5.80
CA ALA A 520 -27.08 17.95 5.03
C ALA A 520 -27.04 19.03 3.93
N ALA A 521 -26.44 20.20 4.18
CA ALA A 521 -26.30 21.25 3.17
C ALA A 521 -25.40 20.81 2.00
N CYS A 522 -24.27 20.15 2.29
CA CYS A 522 -23.41 19.56 1.26
C CYS A 522 -24.13 18.48 0.45
N LEU A 523 -24.95 17.66 1.11
CA LEU A 523 -25.74 16.61 0.46
C LEU A 523 -26.84 17.19 -0.45
N ASP A 524 -27.48 18.27 -0.03
CA ASP A 524 -28.44 18.99 -0.86
C ASP A 524 -27.74 19.60 -2.09
N ALA A 525 -26.57 20.20 -1.91
CA ALA A 525 -25.78 20.72 -3.01
C ALA A 525 -25.31 19.60 -3.98
N PHE A 526 -24.96 18.42 -3.48
CA PHE A 526 -24.66 17.24 -4.30
C PHE A 526 -25.82 16.85 -5.24
N ARG A 527 -27.06 17.06 -4.79
CA ARG A 527 -28.28 16.76 -5.56
C ARG A 527 -28.71 17.88 -6.49
N GLN A 528 -28.15 19.08 -6.35
CA GLN A 528 -28.55 20.24 -7.16
C GLN A 528 -28.01 20.15 -8.59
N PRO A 529 -28.87 20.34 -9.62
CA PRO A 529 -28.45 20.29 -11.02
C PRO A 529 -27.36 21.31 -11.40
N SER A 530 -27.32 22.47 -10.74
CA SER A 530 -26.33 23.54 -10.97
C SER A 530 -24.89 23.11 -10.68
N TYR A 531 -24.70 22.16 -9.76
CA TYR A 531 -23.38 21.67 -9.35
C TYR A 531 -23.04 20.31 -9.93
N ARG A 532 -23.95 19.70 -10.69
CA ARG A 532 -23.80 18.36 -11.26
C ARG A 532 -22.50 18.21 -12.06
N GLY A 533 -22.12 19.20 -12.86
CA GLY A 533 -20.88 19.16 -13.64
C GLY A 533 -19.62 19.00 -12.78
N LEU A 534 -19.57 19.66 -11.62
CA LEU A 534 -18.43 19.58 -10.69
C LEU A 534 -18.31 18.17 -10.09
N PHE A 535 -19.43 17.59 -9.67
CA PHE A 535 -19.46 16.24 -9.11
C PHE A 535 -19.21 15.16 -10.17
N LEU A 536 -19.71 15.34 -11.39
CA LEU A 536 -19.40 14.43 -12.50
C LEU A 536 -17.90 14.45 -12.84
N TYR A 537 -17.26 15.62 -12.81
CA TYR A 537 -15.83 15.72 -13.07
C TYR A 537 -15.00 15.07 -11.96
N ILE A 538 -15.25 15.40 -10.68
CA ILE A 538 -14.44 14.84 -9.58
C ILE A 538 -14.67 13.31 -9.42
N LEU A 539 -15.87 12.81 -9.74
CA LEU A 539 -16.21 11.38 -9.67
C LEU A 539 -16.02 10.63 -11.00
N ARG A 540 -15.42 11.25 -12.02
CA ARG A 540 -15.25 10.65 -13.34
C ARG A 540 -14.54 9.29 -13.28
N PRO A 541 -14.87 8.35 -14.19
CA PRO A 541 -14.26 7.02 -14.18
C PRO A 541 -12.85 7.02 -14.78
N GLU A 542 -12.60 7.90 -15.76
CA GLU A 542 -11.38 7.93 -16.56
C GLU A 542 -10.89 9.37 -16.75
N ALA A 543 -9.60 9.47 -17.05
CA ALA A 543 -8.90 10.69 -17.40
C ALA A 543 -9.15 11.10 -18.86
N GLY A 544 -8.70 12.28 -19.25
CA GLY A 544 -8.81 12.79 -20.62
C GLY A 544 -10.02 13.70 -20.86
N THR A 545 -10.80 14.03 -19.82
CA THR A 545 -11.93 14.97 -19.91
C THR A 545 -11.52 16.44 -19.70
N GLY A 546 -10.26 16.70 -19.31
CA GLY A 546 -9.72 18.02 -19.01
C GLY A 546 -8.67 17.96 -17.90
N ASP A 547 -7.85 19.00 -17.77
CA ASP A 547 -6.73 19.02 -16.81
C ASP A 547 -7.20 19.29 -15.36
N THR A 548 -8.18 20.20 -15.18
CA THR A 548 -8.63 20.67 -13.86
C THR A 548 -10.12 21.05 -13.87
N ILE A 549 -10.66 21.34 -12.68
CA ILE A 549 -12.06 21.76 -12.49
C ILE A 549 -12.19 23.27 -12.75
N ASP A 550 -12.93 23.66 -13.80
CA ASP A 550 -13.14 25.06 -14.22
C ASP A 550 -13.62 26.01 -13.09
N ARG A 551 -14.44 25.51 -12.15
CA ARG A 551 -14.96 26.29 -11.01
C ARG A 551 -14.57 25.68 -9.67
N LEU A 552 -13.31 25.31 -9.52
CA LEU A 552 -12.82 24.62 -8.32
C LEU A 552 -13.10 25.35 -7.00
N LYS A 553 -13.02 26.69 -6.99
CA LYS A 553 -13.39 27.49 -5.79
C LYS A 553 -14.85 27.25 -5.36
N MET A 554 -15.77 27.16 -6.31
CA MET A 554 -17.17 26.84 -6.03
C MET A 554 -17.30 25.41 -5.46
N LEU A 555 -16.54 24.44 -5.96
CA LEU A 555 -16.52 23.10 -5.36
C LEU A 555 -16.02 23.14 -3.91
N HIS A 556 -14.95 23.89 -3.61
CA HIS A 556 -14.45 24.06 -2.24
C HIS A 556 -15.49 24.68 -1.31
N GLU A 557 -16.22 25.70 -1.77
CA GLU A 557 -17.28 26.36 -1.01
C GLU A 557 -18.43 25.39 -0.70
N ILE A 558 -18.88 24.62 -1.69
CA ILE A 558 -19.95 23.62 -1.54
C ILE A 558 -19.53 22.51 -0.56
N LEU A 559 -18.26 22.13 -0.59
CA LEU A 559 -17.73 21.07 0.27
C LEU A 559 -17.24 21.58 1.63
N ALA A 560 -17.28 22.88 1.94
CA ALA A 560 -16.57 23.45 3.09
C ALA A 560 -16.85 22.74 4.43
N ASP A 561 -18.10 22.34 4.66
CA ASP A 561 -18.53 21.63 5.88
C ASP A 561 -18.02 20.19 6.00
N MET A 562 -17.47 19.62 4.92
CA MET A 562 -16.83 18.29 4.91
C MET A 562 -15.34 18.33 5.28
N ALA A 563 -14.73 19.52 5.41
CA ALA A 563 -13.28 19.68 5.60
C ALA A 563 -12.74 19.00 6.87
N GLU A 564 -13.58 18.88 7.89
CA GLU A 564 -13.25 18.24 9.18
C GLU A 564 -13.60 16.74 9.22
N SER A 565 -14.18 16.19 8.15
CA SER A 565 -14.49 14.76 8.08
C SER A 565 -13.19 13.95 8.24
N PRO A 566 -13.18 12.91 9.11
CA PRO A 566 -11.97 12.12 9.35
C PRO A 566 -11.33 11.59 8.05
N ARG A 567 -12.16 11.16 7.10
CA ARG A 567 -11.68 10.62 5.80
C ARG A 567 -11.00 11.70 4.95
N VAL A 568 -11.59 12.89 4.91
CA VAL A 568 -11.07 14.06 4.18
C VAL A 568 -9.74 14.52 4.78
N VAL A 569 -9.67 14.63 6.11
CA VAL A 569 -8.45 14.97 6.84
C VAL A 569 -7.35 13.93 6.61
N ARG A 570 -7.68 12.63 6.59
CA ARG A 570 -6.71 11.57 6.27
C ARG A 570 -6.18 11.71 4.84
N CYS A 571 -7.05 11.93 3.85
CA CYS A 571 -6.59 12.15 2.47
C CYS A 571 -5.65 13.36 2.37
N ALA A 572 -5.96 14.46 3.04
CA ALA A 572 -5.09 15.64 3.09
C ALA A 572 -3.70 15.35 3.69
N GLN A 573 -3.59 14.39 4.63
CA GLN A 573 -2.30 13.94 5.17
C GLN A 573 -1.52 13.05 4.19
N VAL A 574 -2.20 12.33 3.30
CA VAL A 574 -1.56 11.44 2.30
C VAL A 574 -1.01 12.23 1.11
N VAL A 575 -1.68 13.31 0.69
CA VAL A 575 -1.32 14.10 -0.49
C VAL A 575 0.16 14.55 -0.52
N PRO A 576 0.76 15.13 0.54
CA PRO A 576 2.17 15.52 0.51
C PRO A 576 3.12 14.36 0.17
N VAL A 577 2.84 13.15 0.66
CA VAL A 577 3.63 11.95 0.38
C VAL A 577 3.53 11.58 -1.10
N LEU A 578 2.31 11.56 -1.64
CA LEU A 578 2.08 11.25 -3.06
C LEU A 578 2.69 12.30 -3.99
N LEU A 579 2.64 13.58 -3.61
CA LEU A 579 3.25 14.65 -4.39
C LEU A 579 4.76 14.47 -4.51
N HIS A 580 5.45 14.07 -3.43
CA HIS A 580 6.87 13.75 -3.52
C HIS A 580 7.16 12.60 -4.49
N VAL A 581 6.39 11.51 -4.41
CA VAL A 581 6.51 10.37 -5.32
C VAL A 581 6.24 10.81 -6.78
N TYR A 582 5.18 11.58 -6.98
CA TYR A 582 4.78 12.11 -8.29
C TYR A 582 5.89 12.95 -8.91
N PHE A 583 6.37 13.98 -8.20
CA PHE A 583 7.39 14.88 -8.75
C PHE A 583 8.72 14.17 -8.99
N ASN A 584 9.14 13.27 -8.10
CA ASN A 584 10.36 12.48 -8.30
C ASN A 584 10.28 11.55 -9.53
N SER A 585 9.07 11.12 -9.88
CA SER A 585 8.83 10.22 -11.01
C SER A 585 8.61 10.98 -12.33
N VAL A 586 7.82 12.06 -12.33
CA VAL A 586 7.49 12.83 -13.53
C VAL A 586 8.71 13.57 -14.07
N THR A 587 9.59 14.09 -13.20
CA THR A 587 10.79 14.83 -13.61
C THR A 587 11.81 13.98 -14.38
N GLN A 588 11.76 12.66 -14.24
CA GLN A 588 12.60 11.74 -15.02
C GLN A 588 12.10 11.56 -16.47
N LYS A 589 10.82 11.89 -16.73
CA LYS A 589 10.13 11.64 -18.01
C LYS A 589 9.63 12.92 -18.69
N ALA A 590 9.63 14.05 -17.98
CA ALA A 590 9.05 15.30 -18.46
C ALA A 590 9.90 15.95 -19.55
N ASP A 591 9.25 16.35 -20.64
CA ASP A 591 9.82 17.24 -21.64
C ASP A 591 9.72 18.71 -21.20
N GLU A 592 10.30 19.62 -21.98
CA GLU A 592 10.30 21.06 -21.69
C GLU A 592 8.88 21.63 -21.54
N LYS A 593 7.93 21.18 -22.37
CA LYS A 593 6.54 21.62 -22.32
C LYS A 593 5.88 21.19 -21.01
N MET A 594 6.05 19.93 -20.62
CA MET A 594 5.54 19.39 -19.36
C MET A 594 6.14 20.11 -18.16
N MET A 595 7.45 20.36 -18.15
CA MET A 595 8.13 21.09 -17.07
C MET A 595 7.57 22.51 -16.89
N ASN A 596 7.29 23.21 -18.00
CA ASN A 596 6.62 24.51 -18.00
C ASN A 596 5.21 24.43 -17.40
N GLN A 597 4.41 23.44 -17.80
CA GLN A 597 3.07 23.23 -17.25
C GLN A 597 3.10 22.88 -15.76
N LEU A 598 4.03 22.04 -15.31
CA LEU A 598 4.20 21.71 -13.89
C LEU A 598 4.49 22.95 -13.05
N LEU A 599 5.36 23.84 -13.53
CA LEU A 599 5.66 25.10 -12.85
C LEU A 599 4.41 25.99 -12.73
N LEU A 600 3.64 26.14 -13.80
CA LEU A 600 2.39 26.90 -13.79
C LEU A 600 1.41 26.36 -12.74
N VAL A 601 1.25 25.03 -12.68
CA VAL A 601 0.39 24.38 -11.68
C VAL A 601 0.89 24.63 -10.27
N LEU A 602 2.19 24.56 -10.00
CA LEU A 602 2.77 24.88 -8.69
C LEU A 602 2.42 26.31 -8.25
N LEU A 603 2.58 27.28 -9.15
CA LEU A 603 2.31 28.69 -8.87
C LEU A 603 0.82 28.93 -8.61
N GLU A 604 -0.07 28.43 -9.46
CA GLU A 604 -1.52 28.61 -9.33
C GLU A 604 -2.08 27.89 -8.10
N ARG A 605 -1.77 26.59 -7.97
CA ARG A 605 -2.34 25.73 -6.93
C ARG A 605 -1.83 26.07 -5.55
N SER A 606 -0.68 26.74 -5.40
CA SER A 606 -0.16 27.20 -4.09
C SER A 606 -1.15 28.07 -3.30
N SER A 607 -2.12 28.70 -3.98
CA SER A 607 -3.17 29.56 -3.40
C SER A 607 -4.59 29.02 -3.55
N GLN A 608 -4.80 27.89 -4.23
CA GLN A 608 -6.13 27.37 -4.55
C GLN A 608 -6.33 25.94 -4.01
N LEU A 609 -5.95 25.66 -2.77
CA LEU A 609 -6.18 24.34 -2.17
C LEU A 609 -7.46 24.35 -1.34
N TYR A 610 -8.02 23.16 -1.13
CA TYR A 610 -9.18 22.98 -0.27
C TYR A 610 -8.83 23.32 1.19
N ASN A 611 -9.69 24.07 1.87
CA ASN A 611 -9.37 24.66 3.17
C ASN A 611 -9.45 23.63 4.32
N ILE A 612 -8.37 22.90 4.53
CA ILE A 612 -8.19 21.96 5.64
C ILE A 612 -7.03 22.44 6.51
N LYS A 613 -7.18 22.31 7.84
CA LYS A 613 -6.14 22.66 8.81
C LYS A 613 -4.81 22.01 8.43
N THR A 614 -3.72 22.78 8.43
CA THR A 614 -2.34 22.39 8.05
C THR A 614 -2.11 21.95 6.60
N PHE A 615 -3.15 21.60 5.83
CA PHE A 615 -2.99 21.06 4.47
C PHE A 615 -2.26 22.00 3.52
N ASN A 616 -2.65 23.28 3.49
CA ASN A 616 -2.01 24.30 2.66
C ASN A 616 -0.51 24.41 2.93
N VAL A 617 -0.12 24.44 4.21
CA VAL A 617 1.27 24.60 4.64
C VAL A 617 2.11 23.40 4.21
N GLU A 618 1.60 22.18 4.38
CA GLU A 618 2.33 20.97 3.99
C GLU A 618 2.48 20.85 2.47
N VAL A 619 1.43 21.13 1.69
CA VAL A 619 1.53 21.15 0.22
C VAL A 619 2.50 22.23 -0.27
N GLN A 620 2.45 23.43 0.33
CA GLN A 620 3.38 24.51 0.00
C GLN A 620 4.84 24.13 0.27
N LYS A 621 5.15 23.39 1.34
CA LYS A 621 6.52 22.87 1.60
C LYS A 621 6.97 21.89 0.51
N VAL A 622 6.09 20.99 0.08
CA VAL A 622 6.38 20.06 -1.02
C VAL A 622 6.61 20.83 -2.32
N PHE A 623 5.77 21.82 -2.62
CA PHE A 623 5.91 22.70 -3.77
C PHE A 623 7.20 23.50 -3.73
N SER A 624 7.62 24.04 -2.58
CA SER A 624 8.91 24.72 -2.39
C SER A 624 10.09 23.82 -2.77
N THR A 625 10.06 22.56 -2.32
CA THR A 625 11.11 21.57 -2.58
C THR A 625 11.19 21.25 -4.07
N HIS A 626 10.06 20.98 -4.71
CA HIS A 626 10.04 20.61 -6.13
C HIS A 626 10.20 21.80 -7.07
N LEU A 627 9.81 23.01 -6.69
CA LEU A 627 10.13 24.24 -7.43
C LEU A 627 11.66 24.38 -7.59
N GLN A 628 12.41 24.23 -6.50
CA GLN A 628 13.87 24.28 -6.55
C GLN A 628 14.45 23.17 -7.43
N ALA A 629 13.94 21.94 -7.30
CA ALA A 629 14.39 20.81 -8.10
C ALA A 629 14.13 21.00 -9.60
N LEU A 630 12.94 21.49 -9.97
CA LEU A 630 12.55 21.78 -11.35
C LEU A 630 13.44 22.87 -11.95
N CYS A 631 13.61 24.00 -11.25
CA CYS A 631 14.46 25.09 -11.74
C CYS A 631 15.95 24.70 -11.79
N LYS A 632 16.41 23.81 -10.91
CA LYS A 632 17.77 23.26 -10.98
C LYS A 632 17.96 22.36 -12.20
N LEU A 633 16.97 21.52 -12.48
CA LEU A 633 17.00 20.59 -13.62
C LEU A 633 16.87 21.33 -14.95
N HIS A 634 16.03 22.36 -15.00
CA HIS A 634 15.79 23.17 -16.20
C HIS A 634 15.74 24.68 -15.86
N PRO A 635 16.89 25.36 -15.71
CA PRO A 635 16.95 26.79 -15.42
C PRO A 635 16.18 27.73 -16.38
N PRO A 636 16.06 27.44 -17.70
CA PRO A 636 15.27 28.25 -18.63
C PRO A 636 13.81 28.48 -18.21
N LEU A 637 13.23 27.63 -17.35
CA LEU A 637 11.88 27.79 -16.79
C LEU A 637 11.61 29.18 -16.21
N ILE A 638 12.63 29.79 -15.59
CA ILE A 638 12.48 31.13 -14.99
C ILE A 638 12.22 32.20 -16.07
N VAL A 639 12.77 32.00 -17.27
CA VAL A 639 12.59 32.90 -18.41
C VAL A 639 11.28 32.58 -19.14
N ASP A 640 10.97 31.30 -19.33
CA ASP A 640 9.78 30.86 -20.06
C ASP A 640 8.49 31.26 -19.33
N GLN A 641 8.45 31.11 -18.00
CA GLN A 641 7.32 31.49 -17.13
C GLN A 641 7.53 32.84 -16.45
N SER A 642 8.32 33.73 -17.04
CA SER A 642 8.72 34.98 -16.38
C SER A 642 7.54 35.86 -15.98
N ARG A 643 6.44 35.85 -16.76
CA ARG A 643 5.28 36.69 -16.50
C ARG A 643 4.56 36.22 -15.22
N GLU A 644 4.31 34.93 -15.12
CA GLU A 644 3.59 34.29 -14.03
C GLU A 644 4.42 34.30 -12.74
N ILE A 645 5.74 34.08 -12.84
CA ILE A 645 6.66 34.22 -11.71
C ILE A 645 6.69 35.68 -11.22
N LEU A 646 6.79 36.65 -12.14
CA LEU A 646 6.81 38.07 -11.78
C LEU A 646 5.48 38.50 -11.15
N GLU A 647 4.34 38.09 -11.70
CA GLU A 647 3.02 38.39 -11.13
C GLU A 647 2.90 37.90 -9.68
N LEU A 648 3.38 36.68 -9.39
CA LEU A 648 3.40 36.15 -8.03
C LEU A 648 4.39 36.92 -7.14
N ALA A 649 5.60 37.19 -7.64
CA ALA A 649 6.68 37.84 -6.90
C ALA A 649 6.36 39.32 -6.57
N SER A 650 5.63 40.02 -7.44
CA SER A 650 5.29 41.44 -7.27
C SER A 650 4.19 41.71 -6.25
N SER A 651 3.42 40.70 -5.84
CA SER A 651 2.28 40.87 -4.95
C SER A 651 2.62 40.51 -3.50
N PRO A 652 2.68 41.49 -2.57
CA PRO A 652 2.97 41.24 -1.15
C PRO A 652 1.84 40.44 -0.47
N ALA A 653 0.63 40.43 -1.04
CA ALA A 653 -0.49 39.62 -0.54
C ALA A 653 -0.16 38.11 -0.49
N ASN A 654 0.71 37.64 -1.39
CA ASN A 654 1.15 36.25 -1.41
C ASN A 654 1.99 35.86 -0.19
N ILE A 655 2.66 36.82 0.45
CA ILE A 655 3.49 36.56 1.63
C ILE A 655 2.61 36.10 2.79
N TYR A 656 1.46 36.76 3.03
CA TYR A 656 0.59 36.45 4.16
C TYR A 656 -0.04 35.05 4.10
N SER A 657 -0.21 34.48 2.92
CA SER A 657 -0.89 33.20 2.72
C SER A 657 0.06 32.04 2.41
N LYS A 658 1.25 32.32 1.87
CA LYS A 658 2.20 31.32 1.38
C LYS A 658 3.66 31.78 1.47
N GLU A 659 4.04 32.34 2.62
CA GLU A 659 5.37 32.93 2.87
C GLU A 659 6.53 32.01 2.49
N ASP A 660 6.51 30.75 2.93
CA ASP A 660 7.63 29.83 2.67
C ASP A 660 7.77 29.55 1.16
N PHE A 661 6.66 29.27 0.47
CA PHE A 661 6.67 29.08 -0.98
C PHE A 661 7.15 30.35 -1.71
N TYR A 662 6.64 31.52 -1.32
CA TYR A 662 7.08 32.82 -1.87
C TYR A 662 8.59 33.02 -1.69
N THR A 663 9.13 32.70 -0.51
CA THR A 663 10.58 32.79 -0.22
C THR A 663 11.39 31.93 -1.20
N HIS A 664 10.91 30.72 -1.52
CA HIS A 664 11.57 29.84 -2.49
C HIS A 664 11.45 30.37 -3.93
N VAL A 665 10.33 30.99 -4.30
CA VAL A 665 10.18 31.68 -5.60
C VAL A 665 11.19 32.81 -5.74
N VAL A 666 11.31 33.67 -4.73
CA VAL A 666 12.32 34.74 -4.72
C VAL A 666 13.73 34.16 -4.82
N TRP A 667 14.01 33.09 -4.08
CA TRP A 667 15.30 32.43 -4.13
C TRP A 667 15.64 31.88 -5.53
N VAL A 668 14.71 31.21 -6.23
CA VAL A 668 15.00 30.68 -7.58
C VAL A 668 15.18 31.79 -8.62
N ILE A 669 14.49 32.92 -8.49
CA ILE A 669 14.75 34.13 -9.31
C ILE A 669 16.20 34.58 -9.08
N GLY A 670 16.58 34.71 -7.81
CA GLY A 670 17.93 35.08 -7.41
C GLY A 670 18.97 34.11 -7.93
N GLU A 671 18.70 32.81 -7.95
CA GLU A 671 19.66 31.79 -8.38
C GLU A 671 19.81 31.71 -9.90
N TYR A 672 18.70 31.58 -10.64
CA TYR A 672 18.72 31.15 -12.05
C TYR A 672 18.47 32.26 -13.07
N LEU A 673 17.97 33.46 -12.69
CA LEU A 673 17.80 34.58 -13.62
C LEU A 673 19.17 35.20 -13.97
N SER A 674 19.92 34.53 -14.84
CA SER A 674 21.28 34.89 -15.24
C SER A 674 21.57 34.46 -16.68
N VAL A 675 22.36 35.27 -17.39
CA VAL A 675 22.87 34.96 -18.73
C VAL A 675 23.69 33.67 -18.77
N SER A 676 24.28 33.27 -17.62
CA SER A 676 25.01 32.00 -17.49
C SER A 676 24.13 30.75 -17.67
N TYR A 677 22.82 30.88 -17.44
CA TYR A 677 21.86 29.79 -17.54
C TYR A 677 20.99 29.89 -18.80
N ASP A 678 20.60 31.11 -19.19
CA ASP A 678 19.82 31.36 -20.41
C ASP A 678 20.19 32.71 -21.05
N PRO A 679 20.57 32.75 -22.34
CA PRO A 679 20.96 33.98 -23.03
C PRO A 679 19.85 35.02 -23.14
N ARG A 680 18.58 34.62 -22.99
CA ARG A 680 17.41 35.52 -23.02
C ARG A 680 17.25 36.32 -21.72
N CYS A 681 18.08 36.12 -20.71
CA CYS A 681 18.13 36.93 -19.49
C CYS A 681 18.72 38.33 -19.76
N THR A 682 17.99 39.17 -20.49
CA THR A 682 18.42 40.53 -20.83
C THR A 682 18.45 41.45 -19.60
N VAL A 683 19.21 42.55 -19.72
CA VAL A 683 19.27 43.61 -18.70
C VAL A 683 17.87 44.14 -18.35
N GLU A 684 16.99 44.28 -19.35
CA GLU A 684 15.60 44.71 -19.18
C GLU A 684 14.81 43.76 -18.28
N ARG A 685 14.90 42.45 -18.52
CA ARG A 685 14.21 41.44 -17.69
C ARG A 685 14.75 41.43 -16.26
N ILE A 686 16.07 41.44 -16.09
CA ILE A 686 16.71 41.49 -14.76
C ILE A 686 16.25 42.74 -14.00
N THR A 687 16.17 43.88 -14.68
CA THR A 687 15.70 45.14 -14.10
C THR A 687 14.24 45.05 -13.69
N SER A 688 13.36 44.48 -14.53
CA SER A 688 11.93 44.32 -14.20
C SER A 688 11.69 43.47 -12.94
N PHE A 689 12.41 42.34 -12.79
CA PHE A 689 12.37 41.54 -11.57
C PHE A 689 12.93 42.28 -10.37
N PHE A 690 14.04 43.01 -10.54
CA PHE A 690 14.65 43.80 -9.48
C PHE A 690 13.69 44.87 -8.96
N GLU A 691 13.07 45.65 -9.84
CA GLU A 691 12.16 46.74 -9.46
C GLU A 691 10.94 46.24 -8.70
N SER A 692 10.40 45.09 -9.14
CA SER A 692 9.26 44.45 -8.48
C SER A 692 9.61 43.96 -7.08
N LEU A 693 10.75 43.26 -6.93
CA LEU A 693 11.21 42.76 -5.63
C LEU A 693 11.67 43.89 -4.70
N GLU A 694 12.22 44.97 -5.26
CA GLU A 694 12.60 46.17 -4.50
C GLU A 694 11.35 46.85 -3.92
N ALA A 695 10.29 46.97 -4.71
CA ALA A 695 9.01 47.51 -4.24
C ALA A 695 8.42 46.66 -3.10
N VAL A 696 8.44 45.33 -3.23
CA VAL A 696 7.96 44.43 -2.18
C VAL A 696 8.82 44.54 -0.91
N LEU A 697 10.15 44.49 -1.03
CA LEU A 697 11.04 44.63 0.12
C LEU A 697 10.81 45.97 0.82
N PHE A 698 10.65 47.05 0.06
CA PHE A 698 10.32 48.36 0.60
C PHE A 698 8.98 48.35 1.34
N GLU A 699 7.93 47.76 0.77
CA GLU A 699 6.61 47.70 1.39
C GLU A 699 6.62 46.94 2.73
N ILE A 700 7.25 45.76 2.78
CA ILE A 700 7.27 44.94 4.00
C ILE A 700 8.22 45.48 5.07
N THR A 701 9.21 46.30 4.70
CA THR A 701 10.15 46.94 5.65
C THR A 701 9.80 48.39 5.98
N GLN A 702 8.74 48.94 5.39
CA GLN A 702 8.22 50.27 5.73
C GLN A 702 7.50 50.24 7.09
N VAL A 703 8.18 50.72 8.13
CA VAL A 703 7.58 50.87 9.46
C VAL A 703 6.63 52.07 9.47
N ARG A 704 5.33 51.84 9.26
CA ARG A 704 4.30 52.87 9.45
C ARG A 704 3.83 52.88 10.90
N GLN A 705 3.78 54.05 11.53
CA GLN A 705 3.39 54.24 12.95
C GLN A 705 1.96 53.78 13.29
N SER A 706 1.11 53.50 12.29
CA SER A 706 -0.28 53.05 12.43
C SER A 706 -0.53 51.62 11.94
N ALA A 707 0.48 50.89 11.49
CA ALA A 707 0.35 49.53 10.99
C ALA A 707 0.59 48.48 12.09
N SER A 708 -0.06 47.33 11.98
CA SER A 708 0.17 46.15 12.81
C SER A 708 1.66 45.74 12.79
N PRO A 709 2.16 45.05 13.84
CA PRO A 709 3.55 44.58 13.89
C PRO A 709 3.95 43.76 12.65
N PRO A 710 5.24 43.75 12.27
CA PRO A 710 5.75 42.92 11.17
C PRO A 710 5.52 41.44 11.49
N SER A 711 4.86 40.73 10.58
CA SER A 711 4.47 39.33 10.74
C SER A 711 5.32 38.36 9.89
N PHE A 712 6.44 38.82 9.35
CA PHE A 712 7.23 38.11 8.34
C PHE A 712 8.50 37.48 8.94
N SER A 713 8.98 36.37 8.39
CA SER A 713 10.21 35.74 8.87
C SER A 713 11.46 36.55 8.49
N PRO A 714 12.52 36.52 9.33
CA PRO A 714 13.83 37.10 8.98
C PRO A 714 14.40 36.48 7.71
N ARG A 715 14.17 35.17 7.51
CA ARG A 715 14.58 34.41 6.33
C ARG A 715 14.05 35.02 5.04
N LEU A 716 12.78 35.43 5.00
CA LEU A 716 12.22 36.08 3.82
C LEU A 716 12.97 37.38 3.49
N VAL A 717 13.18 38.23 4.51
CA VAL A 717 13.87 39.53 4.35
C VAL A 717 15.30 39.31 3.86
N THR A 718 16.05 38.38 4.45
CA THR A 718 17.42 38.07 4.04
C THR A 718 17.50 37.48 2.64
N VAL A 719 16.53 36.65 2.23
CA VAL A 719 16.45 36.10 0.87
C VAL A 719 16.13 37.18 -0.16
N LEU A 720 15.20 38.11 0.13
CA LEU A 720 14.91 39.26 -0.73
C LEU A 720 16.14 40.15 -0.91
N MET A 721 16.81 40.52 0.19
CA MET A 721 18.05 41.29 0.16
C MET A 721 19.14 40.61 -0.67
N THR A 722 19.34 39.32 -0.47
CA THR A 722 20.35 38.52 -1.20
C THR A 722 20.00 38.42 -2.68
N THR A 723 18.71 38.27 -3.01
CA THR A 723 18.23 38.20 -4.39
C THR A 723 18.43 39.52 -5.12
N LEU A 724 18.08 40.66 -4.51
CA LEU A 724 18.34 41.98 -5.08
C LEU A 724 19.83 42.22 -5.30
N ALA A 725 20.69 41.81 -4.35
CA ALA A 725 22.13 41.91 -4.52
C ALA A 725 22.64 41.03 -5.68
N LYS A 726 22.16 39.79 -5.81
CA LYS A 726 22.46 38.90 -6.96
C LYS A 726 22.08 39.56 -8.28
N LEU A 727 20.86 40.08 -8.41
CA LEU A 727 20.40 40.75 -9.63
C LEU A 727 21.23 42.01 -9.94
N ALA A 728 21.59 42.81 -8.93
CA ALA A 728 22.44 43.99 -9.11
C ALA A 728 23.87 43.65 -9.54
N THR A 729 24.43 42.50 -9.13
CA THR A 729 25.73 42.07 -9.67
C THR A 729 25.68 41.66 -11.14
N ARG A 730 24.49 41.27 -11.64
CA ARG A 730 24.25 40.92 -13.05
C ARG A 730 23.92 42.14 -13.92
N SER A 731 23.44 43.22 -13.31
CA SER A 731 23.19 44.52 -13.94
C SER A 731 23.72 45.65 -13.03
N GLN A 732 24.97 46.06 -13.28
CA GLN A 732 25.72 46.92 -12.37
C GLN A 732 25.10 48.30 -12.13
N ASP A 733 24.25 48.77 -13.04
CA ASP A 733 23.50 50.03 -12.90
C ASP A 733 22.54 50.02 -11.70
N LEU A 734 22.18 48.83 -11.19
CA LEU A 734 21.29 48.65 -10.05
C LEU A 734 22.03 48.68 -8.69
N ILE A 735 23.37 48.61 -8.68
CA ILE A 735 24.18 48.54 -7.45
C ILE A 735 23.92 49.72 -6.49
N PRO A 736 23.83 50.98 -6.96
CA PRO A 736 23.54 52.11 -6.07
C PRO A 736 22.17 52.00 -5.40
N ARG A 737 21.15 51.49 -6.12
CA ARG A 737 19.78 51.32 -5.63
C ARG A 737 19.73 50.28 -4.51
N VAL A 738 20.27 49.09 -4.74
CA VAL A 738 20.28 48.03 -3.72
C VAL A 738 21.13 48.43 -2.50
N SER A 739 22.26 49.13 -2.69
CA SER A 739 23.10 49.60 -1.58
C SER A 739 22.34 50.56 -0.66
N LEU A 740 21.54 51.46 -1.26
CA LEU A 740 20.66 52.35 -0.52
C LEU A 740 19.59 51.56 0.27
N CYS A 741 18.92 50.59 -0.36
CA CYS A 741 17.93 49.74 0.30
C CYS A 741 18.54 48.97 1.49
N LEU A 742 19.71 48.34 1.29
CA LEU A 742 20.42 47.60 2.34
C LEU A 742 20.84 48.52 3.52
N SER A 743 21.29 49.75 3.24
CA SER A 743 21.69 50.69 4.30
C SER A 743 20.55 51.06 5.26
N LYS A 744 19.30 51.03 4.75
CA LYS A 744 18.09 51.31 5.53
C LYS A 744 17.64 50.13 6.41
N MET A 745 18.18 48.93 6.19
CA MET A 745 17.80 47.73 6.96
C MET A 745 18.15 47.86 8.45
N ARG A 746 19.23 48.58 8.79
CA ARG A 746 19.54 48.87 10.20
C ARG A 746 18.46 49.71 10.87
N THR A 747 17.93 50.72 10.17
CA THR A 747 16.84 51.57 10.69
C THR A 747 15.55 50.78 10.88
N PHE A 748 15.25 49.86 9.96
CA PHE A 748 14.13 48.93 10.09
C PHE A 748 14.33 47.99 11.30
N ALA A 749 15.43 47.24 11.32
CA ALA A 749 15.75 46.24 12.33
C ALA A 749 15.80 46.82 13.77
N CYS A 750 16.33 48.03 13.93
CA CYS A 750 16.41 48.71 15.23
C CYS A 750 15.17 49.57 15.57
N SER A 751 14.09 49.51 14.79
CA SER A 751 12.88 50.27 15.10
C SER A 751 12.13 49.64 16.29
N ALA A 752 11.48 50.47 17.11
CA ALA A 752 10.82 50.02 18.33
C ALA A 752 9.76 48.93 18.09
N ILE A 753 9.04 48.99 16.95
CA ILE A 753 8.00 48.02 16.58
C ILE A 753 8.61 46.67 16.15
N VAL A 754 9.77 46.70 15.50
CA VAL A 754 10.45 45.49 14.99
C VAL A 754 11.15 44.76 16.14
N MET A 755 11.78 45.50 17.06
CA MET A 755 12.41 44.95 18.27
C MET A 755 11.42 44.28 19.24
N THR A 756 10.12 44.58 19.18
CA THR A 756 9.11 43.84 19.96
C THR A 756 8.66 42.54 19.31
N CYS A 757 8.96 42.34 18.02
CA CYS A 757 8.43 41.21 17.23
C CYS A 757 9.51 40.19 16.86
N TYR A 758 10.75 40.63 16.67
CA TYR A 758 11.90 39.78 16.38
C TYR A 758 12.73 39.54 17.62
N SER A 759 13.38 38.37 17.68
CA SER A 759 14.42 38.13 18.67
C SER A 759 15.67 38.99 18.39
N GLU A 760 16.56 39.10 19.37
CA GLU A 760 17.86 39.74 19.16
C GLU A 760 18.66 39.02 18.07
N GLU A 761 18.60 37.68 18.02
CA GLU A 761 19.26 36.85 17.01
C GLU A 761 18.72 37.14 15.60
N ASP A 762 17.40 37.22 15.43
CA ASP A 762 16.75 37.53 14.16
C ASP A 762 17.14 38.92 13.64
N THR A 763 17.18 39.89 14.56
CA THR A 763 17.56 41.28 14.26
C THR A 763 19.03 41.34 13.84
N GLU A 764 19.90 40.61 14.55
CA GLU A 764 21.31 40.48 14.23
C GLU A 764 21.53 39.79 12.88
N GLU A 765 20.74 38.76 12.53
CA GLU A 765 20.81 38.08 11.23
C GLU A 765 20.55 39.05 10.07
N ILE A 766 19.48 39.84 10.15
CA ILE A 766 19.11 40.82 9.11
C ILE A 766 20.21 41.89 8.98
N ILE A 767 20.67 42.45 10.10
CA ILE A 767 21.70 43.50 10.11
C ILE A 767 23.02 42.97 9.58
N THR A 768 23.44 41.78 10.02
CA THR A 768 24.69 41.15 9.60
C THR A 768 24.66 40.88 8.10
N ARG A 769 23.58 40.27 7.61
CA ARG A 769 23.41 40.01 6.17
C ARG A 769 23.44 41.30 5.35
N ALA A 770 22.79 42.37 5.82
CA ALA A 770 22.81 43.66 5.12
C ALA A 770 24.23 44.22 5.02
N HIS A 771 25.00 44.20 6.11
CA HIS A 771 26.38 44.66 6.11
C HIS A 771 27.29 43.81 5.21
N GLU A 772 27.14 42.49 5.24
CA GLU A 772 27.88 41.58 4.35
C GLU A 772 27.64 41.91 2.87
N LEU A 773 26.36 42.07 2.47
CA LEU A 773 25.99 42.38 1.09
C LEU A 773 26.48 43.78 0.67
N ILE A 774 26.36 44.80 1.53
CA ILE A 774 26.90 46.15 1.24
C ILE A 774 28.40 46.10 1.02
N ASN A 775 29.14 45.38 1.87
CA ASN A 775 30.59 45.29 1.75
C ASN A 775 31.01 44.52 0.50
N LEU A 776 30.26 43.48 0.13
CA LEU A 776 30.52 42.71 -1.08
C LEU A 776 30.28 43.56 -2.34
N LEU A 777 29.17 44.31 -2.39
CA LEU A 777 28.79 45.14 -3.54
C LEU A 777 29.75 46.31 -3.83
N LYS A 778 30.61 46.69 -2.87
CA LYS A 778 31.74 47.62 -3.11
C LYS A 778 32.77 47.06 -4.10
N LEU A 779 32.79 45.75 -4.30
CA LEU A 779 33.67 45.03 -5.23
C LEU A 779 32.82 44.23 -6.24
N PRO A 780 32.19 44.88 -7.25
CA PRO A 780 31.17 44.26 -8.09
C PRO A 780 31.63 42.97 -8.77
N ASN A 781 32.87 42.94 -9.28
CA ASN A 781 33.43 41.77 -9.92
C ASN A 781 33.56 40.59 -8.94
N VAL A 782 34.05 40.84 -7.72
CA VAL A 782 34.15 39.81 -6.66
C VAL A 782 32.76 39.37 -6.22
N ALA A 783 31.84 40.32 -6.07
CA ALA A 783 30.46 40.05 -5.69
C ALA A 783 29.77 39.11 -6.69
N GLN A 784 29.99 39.29 -8.00
CA GLN A 784 29.46 38.42 -9.03
C GLN A 784 29.98 36.97 -8.86
N PHE A 785 31.26 36.77 -8.57
CA PHE A 785 31.81 35.43 -8.33
C PHE A 785 31.29 34.78 -7.03
N VAL A 786 31.12 35.56 -5.96
CA VAL A 786 30.68 35.06 -4.66
C VAL A 786 29.18 34.77 -4.63
N LEU A 787 28.36 35.63 -5.26
CA LEU A 787 26.91 35.51 -5.27
C LEU A 787 26.36 34.70 -6.44
N ALA A 788 27.14 34.51 -7.51
CA ALA A 788 26.77 33.72 -8.68
C ALA A 788 27.95 32.84 -9.15
N PRO A 789 28.36 31.83 -8.35
CA PRO A 789 29.40 30.89 -8.74
C PRO A 789 29.00 30.16 -10.04
N SER A 790 29.96 29.96 -10.95
CA SER A 790 29.70 29.32 -12.25
C SER A 790 29.35 27.83 -12.10
N ALA A 791 28.35 27.34 -12.84
CA ALA A 791 27.88 25.95 -12.82
C ALA A 791 28.95 24.88 -13.16
N GLY A 792 30.07 25.27 -13.79
CA GLY A 792 31.20 24.37 -14.10
C GLY A 792 32.14 24.04 -12.93
N GLY A 793 31.79 24.45 -11.70
CA GLY A 793 32.62 24.30 -10.49
C GLY A 793 32.37 23.06 -9.64
N ASP A 794 31.50 22.13 -10.05
CA ASP A 794 31.15 20.92 -9.27
C ASP A 794 32.23 19.81 -9.28
N GLY A 795 33.41 20.09 -9.85
CA GLY A 795 34.60 19.27 -9.66
C GLY A 795 35.21 19.53 -8.27
N PRO A 796 35.43 18.52 -7.41
CA PRO A 796 35.95 18.69 -6.06
C PRO A 796 37.46 18.97 -6.09
N ARG A 797 37.86 20.10 -6.66
CA ARG A 797 39.24 20.59 -6.65
C ARG A 797 39.47 21.79 -5.74
N TRP A 798 38.40 22.46 -5.30
CA TRP A 798 38.53 23.73 -4.57
C TRP A 798 38.09 23.66 -3.09
N HIS A 799 37.62 22.51 -2.60
CA HIS A 799 37.10 22.35 -1.23
C HIS A 799 37.80 21.25 -0.41
N ARG A 800 39.12 21.06 -0.62
CA ARG A 800 39.96 20.21 0.24
C ARG A 800 41.07 20.99 0.95
N ASP A 801 40.90 22.29 1.16
CA ASP A 801 41.79 23.02 2.05
C ASP A 801 41.03 23.44 3.31
N THR A 802 41.41 22.80 4.41
CA THR A 802 40.90 22.93 5.78
C THR A 802 41.16 24.32 6.39
N ASN A 803 41.44 25.32 5.55
CA ASN A 803 41.84 26.68 5.90
C ASN A 803 40.83 27.77 5.45
N ALA A 804 39.66 27.41 4.91
CA ALA A 804 38.61 28.37 4.55
C ALA A 804 37.77 28.81 5.77
N SER A 805 38.43 29.26 6.84
CA SER A 805 37.84 30.00 7.95
C SER A 805 37.74 31.50 7.59
N LEU A 806 37.29 31.83 6.38
CA LEU A 806 37.18 33.21 5.91
C LEU A 806 36.32 34.09 6.83
N PRO A 807 35.21 33.60 7.43
CA PRO A 807 34.46 34.37 8.43
C PRO A 807 35.27 34.64 9.72
N GLN A 808 36.17 33.73 10.12
CA GLN A 808 37.04 33.92 11.28
C GLN A 808 38.25 34.82 10.95
N GLY A 809 38.79 34.73 9.73
CA GLY A 809 39.84 35.61 9.21
C GLY A 809 39.37 37.06 9.07
N MET A 810 38.16 37.28 8.57
CA MET A 810 37.55 38.62 8.51
C MET A 810 37.30 39.20 9.92
N ARG A 811 36.91 38.35 10.89
CA ARG A 811 36.77 38.75 12.30
C ARG A 811 38.11 39.14 12.94
N ALA A 812 39.19 38.42 12.63
CA ALA A 812 40.54 38.73 13.11
C ALA A 812 41.10 40.01 12.48
N VAL A 813 40.90 40.22 11.17
CA VAL A 813 41.34 41.44 10.46
C VAL A 813 40.53 42.66 10.92
N SER A 814 39.22 42.52 11.14
CA SER A 814 38.39 43.60 11.70
C SER A 814 38.78 43.95 13.15
N GLY A 815 39.18 42.96 13.96
CA GLY A 815 39.69 43.19 15.32
C GLY A 815 41.07 43.85 15.36
N LEU A 816 41.93 43.59 14.36
CA LEU A 816 43.25 44.23 14.22
C LEU A 816 43.13 45.68 13.72
N LEU A 817 42.20 45.95 12.79
CA LEU A 817 41.98 47.30 12.27
C LEU A 817 41.35 48.25 13.30
N HIS A 818 40.56 47.75 14.25
CA HIS A 818 40.02 48.56 15.36
C HIS A 818 41.02 48.86 16.48
N ARG A 819 42.15 48.15 16.56
CA ARG A 819 43.20 48.43 17.56
C ARG A 819 44.21 49.50 17.14
N HIS A 820 44.10 50.08 15.94
CA HIS A 820 45.04 51.08 15.43
C HIS A 820 44.50 52.51 15.43
N SER A 821 43.29 52.78 15.94
CA SER A 821 42.73 54.13 16.05
C SER A 821 42.86 54.78 17.43
N SER A 822 43.60 54.19 18.38
CA SER A 822 43.81 54.78 19.71
C SER A 822 45.25 54.63 20.21
N SER A 823 46.18 55.35 19.58
CA SER A 823 47.46 55.71 20.21
C SER A 823 48.11 56.89 19.48
N LEU A 824 47.88 58.10 19.98
CA LEU A 824 48.77 59.24 19.80
C LEU A 824 49.53 59.42 21.13
N PRO A 825 50.88 59.54 21.14
CA PRO A 825 51.61 60.02 22.30
C PRO A 825 51.78 61.55 22.22
N THR A 826 51.50 62.20 23.36
CA THR A 826 51.57 63.65 23.69
C THR A 826 50.70 64.61 22.88
#